data_AF-A0A914E347-F1
#
_entry.id   AF-A0A914E347-F1
#
_cell.length_a   1.000
_cell.length_b   1.000
_cell.length_c   1.000
_cell.angle_alpha   90.00
_cell.angle_beta   90.00
_cell.angle_gamma   90.00
#
_symmetry.space_group_name_H-M   'P 1'
#
loop_
_entity.id
_entity.type
_entity.pdbx_description
1 polymer ?
#
loop_
_entity_poly.entity_id
_entity_poly.type
_entity_poly.pdbx_seq_one_letter_code
_entity_poly.pdbx_strand_id
1 'polypeptide(L)'
;MDKHRSNSVGPHDLYFTLLDDYLHVVDTALWLSGGKASLDGGTLLTNDAGEMLFAEHHFSAGPLQITTCMHRRAGSQRETVQAVTDGALIDITDMREWREERGQGVVHKPIPGWQSTLEQRGFVGCARHFIECVQNQTVPQTAGEQAVLAQRIVDKIWRDAMTPALQAFCPWVWIRTPMNLLKSLAAVSSMTMFSRVLGFARDAIVARIFGAGMATDAFFVAFKLPNLLRRIFAEGAFSQAFVPILAEYKSKQGEDATRVFVSYVSGLLTLALAVVTVAGMLAAPWVIMVTAPGFADTADKFALTSQLLKITFPYILLISLASLVGAILNTWNRFSIPAFAPTLLNISMIGFALFAAPYFNPPVLALAWAVTVGGVLQLVYQLPHLKKIGMLVLPRINFHDAGAMRVVKQMGPAILGVSVSQISLIINTIFASFLASGSVSWMYYADRLMEFPSGVLGVALGTILLPSLSKSFASGNHDEYNRLMDWGLRLCFLLALPSAVALGILSGPLTVSLFQYGKFTAFDALMTQRALIAYSVGLIGLIVVKVLAPGFYSRQDIKTPVKIAIVTLILTQLMNLAFIGPLKHAGLSLSIGLAACLNASLLYWQLRKQKIFTPQPGWMAFLLRLVVAVLVMSGVLLAPVDCAQSVLPVTSRYVDSFGVVAAFSQ
;
A
#
# COMPACT_ATOMS: atom_id res chain seq x y z
N MET A 1 -13.45 44.22 -1.25
CA MET A 1 -14.19 42.95 -1.35
C MET A 1 -14.93 42.78 -2.67
N ASP A 2 -14.97 43.82 -3.53
CA ASP A 2 -15.51 43.74 -4.91
C ASP A 2 -14.71 42.89 -5.90
N LYS A 3 -13.51 42.42 -5.52
CA LYS A 3 -12.60 41.67 -6.41
C LYS A 3 -13.18 40.33 -6.90
N HIS A 4 -14.09 39.72 -6.15
CA HIS A 4 -14.77 38.47 -6.57
C HIS A 4 -16.02 38.72 -7.42
N ARG A 5 -16.53 39.95 -7.48
CA ARG A 5 -17.78 40.29 -8.19
C ARG A 5 -17.58 41.11 -9.46
N SER A 6 -16.47 41.85 -9.59
CA SER A 6 -16.22 42.70 -10.76
C SER A 6 -15.68 41.96 -11.99
N ASN A 7 -15.26 40.70 -11.85
CA ASN A 7 -14.63 39.91 -12.93
C ASN A 7 -15.40 38.61 -13.26
N SER A 8 -16.70 38.53 -12.98
CA SER A 8 -17.51 37.31 -13.19
C SER A 8 -17.93 37.08 -14.66
N VAL A 9 -17.42 37.91 -15.59
CA VAL A 9 -17.57 37.78 -17.05
C VAL A 9 -16.18 38.01 -17.66
N GLY A 10 -15.30 37.02 -17.58
CA GLY A 10 -13.91 37.14 -18.06
C GLY A 10 -13.03 35.91 -17.73
N PRO A 11 -11.98 35.62 -18.52
CA PRO A 11 -11.50 34.25 -18.70
C PRO A 11 -10.38 33.89 -17.72
N HIS A 12 -10.71 33.49 -16.49
CA HIS A 12 -9.79 32.73 -15.62
C HIS A 12 -10.59 31.79 -14.71
N ASP A 13 -10.51 30.48 -15.00
CA ASP A 13 -11.13 29.37 -14.25
C ASP A 13 -12.63 29.50 -13.93
N LEU A 14 -13.40 29.61 -15.01
CA LEU A 14 -14.87 29.46 -15.11
C LEU A 14 -15.48 28.39 -14.19
N TYR A 15 -14.81 27.25 -14.02
CA TYR A 15 -15.33 26.12 -13.24
C TYR A 15 -15.37 26.40 -11.73
N PHE A 16 -14.47 27.24 -11.21
CA PHE A 16 -14.33 27.46 -9.78
C PHE A 16 -15.27 28.55 -9.25
N THR A 17 -15.68 29.51 -10.08
CA THR A 17 -16.56 30.61 -9.66
C THR A 17 -18.03 30.38 -9.97
N LEU A 18 -18.36 29.68 -11.07
CA LEU A 18 -19.77 29.49 -11.48
C LEU A 18 -20.48 28.38 -10.72
N LEU A 19 -19.74 27.32 -10.40
CA LEU A 19 -20.29 26.14 -9.76
C LEU A 19 -20.44 26.35 -8.25
N ASP A 20 -19.52 27.10 -7.64
CA ASP A 20 -19.51 27.45 -6.22
C ASP A 20 -20.70 28.37 -5.85
N ASP A 21 -21.03 29.37 -6.68
CA ASP A 21 -22.16 30.26 -6.38
C ASP A 21 -23.53 29.55 -6.53
N TYR A 22 -23.69 28.67 -7.52
CA TYR A 22 -24.95 27.89 -7.66
C TYR A 22 -25.06 26.75 -6.64
N LEU A 23 -23.92 26.26 -6.14
CA LEU A 23 -23.87 25.24 -5.09
C LEU A 23 -24.63 25.71 -3.85
N HIS A 24 -24.52 27.00 -3.47
CA HIS A 24 -25.25 27.55 -2.32
C HIS A 24 -26.77 27.50 -2.48
N VAL A 25 -27.26 27.72 -3.70
CA VAL A 25 -28.70 27.68 -4.01
C VAL A 25 -29.23 26.24 -3.87
N VAL A 26 -28.49 25.28 -4.43
CA VAL A 26 -28.84 23.85 -4.36
C VAL A 26 -28.67 23.29 -2.94
N ASP A 27 -27.62 23.67 -2.23
CA ASP A 27 -27.36 23.25 -0.85
C ASP A 27 -28.45 23.78 0.09
N THR A 28 -28.93 25.01 -0.12
CA THR A 28 -30.06 25.58 0.63
C THR A 28 -31.35 24.79 0.38
N ALA A 29 -31.62 24.39 -0.86
CA ALA A 29 -32.77 23.53 -1.17
C ALA A 29 -32.66 22.15 -0.47
N LEU A 30 -31.47 21.55 -0.50
CA LEU A 30 -31.22 20.28 0.20
C LEU A 30 -31.36 20.45 1.72
N TRP A 31 -30.86 21.53 2.28
CA TRP A 31 -30.97 21.84 3.71
C TRP A 31 -32.44 22.00 4.15
N LEU A 32 -33.25 22.75 3.39
CA LEU A 32 -34.69 22.91 3.65
C LEU A 32 -35.45 21.56 3.64
N SER A 33 -34.98 20.61 2.83
CA SER A 33 -35.57 19.25 2.76
C SER A 33 -35.00 18.25 3.77
N GLY A 34 -34.05 18.66 4.62
CA GLY A 34 -33.32 17.74 5.50
C GLY A 34 -32.46 16.71 4.74
N GLY A 35 -32.01 17.06 3.53
CA GLY A 35 -31.18 16.21 2.66
C GLY A 35 -31.94 15.13 1.88
N LYS A 36 -33.27 15.20 1.83
CA LYS A 36 -34.12 14.18 1.17
C LYS A 36 -34.71 14.62 -0.17
N ALA A 37 -34.43 15.83 -0.63
CA ALA A 37 -34.97 16.32 -1.88
C ALA A 37 -34.48 15.55 -3.11
N SER A 38 -35.42 15.19 -4.00
CA SER A 38 -35.15 14.72 -5.35
C SER A 38 -35.24 15.86 -6.36
N LEU A 39 -34.34 15.86 -7.34
CA LEU A 39 -34.39 16.79 -8.48
C LEU A 39 -35.43 16.29 -9.49
N ASP A 40 -36.47 17.08 -9.73
CA ASP A 40 -37.57 16.72 -10.64
C ASP A 40 -37.34 17.23 -12.07
N GLY A 41 -36.67 18.37 -12.21
CA GLY A 41 -36.37 18.97 -13.51
C GLY A 41 -35.85 20.39 -13.38
N GLY A 42 -35.52 21.01 -14.52
CA GLY A 42 -35.05 22.39 -14.56
C GLY A 42 -34.45 22.78 -15.90
N THR A 43 -34.02 24.03 -15.99
CA THR A 43 -33.39 24.62 -17.17
C THR A 43 -32.09 25.30 -16.76
N LEU A 44 -31.04 25.03 -17.53
CA LEU A 44 -29.75 25.71 -17.43
C LEU A 44 -29.42 26.31 -18.79
N LEU A 45 -29.30 27.64 -18.84
CA LEU A 45 -28.88 28.35 -20.05
C LEU A 45 -27.44 28.81 -19.88
N THR A 46 -26.60 28.45 -20.85
CA THR A 46 -25.20 28.87 -20.94
C THR A 46 -24.96 29.68 -22.21
N ASN A 47 -23.89 30.48 -22.24
CA ASN A 47 -23.41 31.11 -23.48
C ASN A 47 -22.43 30.18 -24.22
N ASP A 48 -21.95 30.63 -25.40
CA ASP A 48 -21.02 29.86 -26.25
C ASP A 48 -19.67 29.55 -25.58
N ALA A 49 -19.31 30.28 -24.51
CA ALA A 49 -18.12 30.04 -23.70
C ALA A 49 -18.37 29.10 -22.49
N GLY A 50 -19.61 28.62 -22.33
CA GLY A 50 -20.02 27.76 -21.20
C GLY A 50 -20.33 28.52 -19.91
N GLU A 51 -20.46 29.85 -19.94
CA GLU A 51 -20.86 30.65 -18.78
C GLU A 51 -22.35 30.49 -18.49
N MET A 52 -22.74 30.26 -17.23
CA MET A 52 -24.16 30.22 -16.85
C MET A 52 -24.79 31.61 -16.93
N LEU A 53 -25.84 31.73 -17.74
CA LEU A 53 -26.68 32.94 -17.85
C LEU A 53 -27.90 32.87 -16.95
N PHE A 54 -28.46 31.66 -16.80
CA PHE A 54 -29.68 31.41 -16.04
C PHE A 54 -29.73 29.94 -15.61
N ALA A 55 -30.15 29.67 -14.39
CA ALA A 55 -30.40 28.33 -13.89
C ALA A 55 -31.66 28.32 -13.04
N GLU A 56 -32.60 27.43 -13.35
CA GLU A 56 -33.81 27.19 -12.56
C GLU A 56 -34.03 25.70 -12.39
N HIS A 57 -34.18 25.23 -11.16
CA HIS A 57 -34.40 23.81 -10.87
C HIS A 57 -35.46 23.61 -9.80
N HIS A 58 -36.27 22.57 -9.98
CA HIS A 58 -37.33 22.17 -9.07
C HIS A 58 -36.94 20.89 -8.34
N PHE A 59 -37.20 20.91 -7.04
CA PHE A 59 -36.92 19.83 -6.11
C PHE A 59 -38.18 19.48 -5.32
N SER A 60 -38.37 18.20 -5.01
CA SER A 60 -39.46 17.73 -4.17
C SER A 60 -38.98 16.84 -3.02
N ALA A 61 -39.66 16.93 -1.88
CA ALA A 61 -39.44 16.06 -0.72
C ALA A 61 -40.77 15.81 0.02
N GLY A 62 -41.55 14.84 -0.46
CA GLY A 62 -42.92 14.63 0.06
C GLY A 62 -43.84 15.80 -0.36
N PRO A 63 -44.52 16.49 0.57
CA PRO A 63 -45.36 17.66 0.26
C PRO A 63 -44.55 18.95 0.02
N LEU A 64 -43.25 18.95 0.34
CA LEU A 64 -42.37 20.10 0.14
C LEU A 64 -41.97 20.21 -1.33
N GLN A 65 -42.22 21.38 -1.93
CA GLN A 65 -41.78 21.74 -3.28
C GLN A 65 -40.83 22.92 -3.21
N ILE A 66 -39.64 22.82 -3.81
CA ILE A 66 -38.61 23.87 -3.75
C ILE A 66 -38.20 24.24 -5.16
N THR A 67 -38.31 25.53 -5.49
CA THR A 67 -37.80 26.11 -6.73
C THR A 67 -36.57 26.94 -6.44
N THR A 68 -35.49 26.62 -7.12
CA THR A 68 -34.21 27.35 -7.07
C THR A 68 -34.04 28.13 -8.35
N CYS A 69 -33.63 29.39 -8.27
CA CYS A 69 -33.36 30.22 -9.45
C CYS A 69 -32.10 31.07 -9.24
N MET A 70 -31.31 31.21 -10.31
CA MET A 70 -30.16 32.09 -10.38
C MET A 70 -30.13 32.79 -11.73
N HIS A 71 -30.10 34.12 -11.73
CA HIS A 71 -30.11 34.93 -12.94
C HIS A 71 -28.84 35.77 -13.06
N ARG A 72 -28.17 35.69 -14.22
CA ARG A 72 -26.94 36.44 -14.55
C ARG A 72 -26.98 37.23 -15.86
N ARG A 73 -27.97 36.99 -16.73
CA ARG A 73 -28.05 37.52 -18.11
C ARG A 73 -28.12 39.06 -18.25
N ALA A 74 -28.35 39.80 -17.16
CA ALA A 74 -28.53 41.26 -17.17
C ALA A 74 -27.58 42.02 -16.21
N GLY A 75 -26.49 41.39 -15.78
CA GLY A 75 -25.61 41.94 -14.73
C GLY A 75 -26.22 41.88 -13.32
N SER A 76 -27.47 41.43 -13.19
CA SER A 76 -28.01 40.97 -11.92
C SER A 76 -27.28 39.72 -11.47
N GLN A 77 -26.92 39.61 -10.19
CA GLN A 77 -26.39 38.39 -9.57
C GLN A 77 -27.39 37.94 -8.50
N ARG A 78 -28.65 37.72 -8.91
CA ARG A 78 -29.72 37.36 -7.97
C ARG A 78 -29.80 35.86 -7.80
N GLU A 79 -29.89 35.43 -6.54
CA GLU A 79 -30.06 34.05 -6.12
C GLU A 79 -31.40 33.94 -5.38
N THR A 80 -32.28 33.02 -5.75
CA THR A 80 -33.56 32.84 -5.06
C THR A 80 -33.86 31.37 -4.80
N VAL A 81 -34.40 31.08 -3.62
CA VAL A 81 -34.92 29.77 -3.24
C VAL A 81 -36.30 29.96 -2.64
N GLN A 82 -37.30 29.40 -3.32
CA GLN A 82 -38.68 29.42 -2.86
C GLN A 82 -39.08 28.00 -2.47
N ALA A 83 -39.61 27.83 -1.26
CA ALA A 83 -40.06 26.55 -0.76
C ALA A 83 -41.54 26.64 -0.34
N VAL A 84 -42.37 25.80 -0.95
CA VAL A 84 -43.80 25.66 -0.68
C VAL A 84 -44.01 24.42 0.19
N THR A 85 -44.69 24.60 1.31
CA THR A 85 -45.08 23.52 2.23
C THR A 85 -46.60 23.55 2.46
N ASP A 86 -47.15 22.54 3.12
CA ASP A 86 -48.60 22.48 3.44
C ASP A 86 -49.10 23.65 4.31
N GLY A 87 -48.22 24.38 5.01
CA GLY A 87 -48.61 25.44 5.95
C GLY A 87 -47.85 26.77 5.81
N ALA A 88 -46.89 26.86 4.89
CA ALA A 88 -46.03 28.02 4.74
C ALA A 88 -45.42 28.13 3.33
N LEU A 89 -45.24 29.36 2.87
CA LEU A 89 -44.39 29.73 1.73
C LEU A 89 -43.13 30.42 2.27
N ILE A 90 -41.97 29.86 1.98
CA ILE A 90 -40.68 30.42 2.35
C ILE A 90 -40.01 30.95 1.09
N ASP A 91 -39.51 32.17 1.15
CA ASP A 91 -38.76 32.83 0.08
C ASP A 91 -37.43 33.35 0.63
N ILE A 92 -36.34 32.92 0.01
CA ILE A 92 -34.97 33.28 0.36
C ILE A 92 -34.35 33.99 -0.84
N THR A 93 -34.04 35.28 -0.68
CA THR A 93 -33.43 36.10 -1.73
C THR A 93 -31.98 36.47 -1.37
N ASP A 94 -31.10 36.36 -2.36
CA ASP A 94 -29.65 36.62 -2.31
C ASP A 94 -28.91 35.90 -1.15
N MET A 95 -29.45 34.76 -0.71
CA MET A 95 -28.98 34.00 0.46
C MET A 95 -28.89 34.83 1.74
N ARG A 96 -29.71 35.88 1.85
CA ARG A 96 -29.61 36.89 2.91
C ARG A 96 -30.97 37.29 3.47
N GLU A 97 -31.94 37.52 2.59
CA GLU A 97 -33.28 37.97 2.94
C GLU A 97 -34.18 36.75 3.09
N TRP A 98 -34.76 36.59 4.29
CA TRP A 98 -35.72 35.53 4.57
C TRP A 98 -37.11 36.11 4.77
N ARG A 99 -38.03 35.69 3.91
CA ARG A 99 -39.45 35.99 4.00
C ARG A 99 -40.22 34.68 4.15
N GLU A 100 -41.16 34.66 5.09
CA GLU A 100 -41.98 33.49 5.33
C GLU A 100 -43.44 33.90 5.50
N GLU A 101 -44.31 33.36 4.67
CA GLU A 101 -45.74 33.60 4.68
C GLU A 101 -46.46 32.37 5.23
N ARG A 102 -47.23 32.57 6.28
CA ARG A 102 -48.04 31.53 6.94
C ARG A 102 -49.47 32.04 7.03
N GLY A 103 -50.44 31.17 7.33
CA GLY A 103 -51.85 31.56 7.50
C GLY A 103 -52.13 32.66 8.55
N GLN A 104 -51.14 33.03 9.38
CA GLN A 104 -51.22 34.09 10.39
C GLN A 104 -50.56 35.43 9.96
N GLY A 105 -50.00 35.52 8.74
CA GLY A 105 -49.35 36.73 8.20
C GLY A 105 -47.98 36.48 7.58
N VAL A 106 -47.33 37.57 7.15
CA VAL A 106 -45.99 37.56 6.54
C VAL A 106 -44.94 37.96 7.57
N VAL A 107 -43.94 37.11 7.77
CA VAL A 107 -42.79 37.34 8.65
C VAL A 107 -41.56 37.65 7.79
N HIS A 108 -40.95 38.81 8.04
CA HIS A 108 -39.63 39.16 7.51
C HIS A 108 -38.61 39.05 8.64
N LYS A 109 -37.51 38.31 8.44
CA LYS A 109 -36.40 38.32 9.39
C LYS A 109 -35.47 39.51 9.07
N PRO A 110 -35.36 40.52 9.95
CA PRO A 110 -34.53 41.68 9.67
C PRO A 110 -33.05 41.30 9.62
N ILE A 111 -32.33 41.84 8.64
CA ILE A 111 -30.91 41.59 8.49
C ILE A 111 -30.12 42.59 9.35
N PRO A 112 -29.24 42.13 10.27
CA PRO A 112 -28.43 43.04 11.06
C PRO A 112 -27.46 43.82 10.17
N GLY A 113 -27.62 45.15 10.10
CA GLY A 113 -26.82 46.03 9.23
C GLY A 113 -25.33 46.12 9.59
N TRP A 114 -24.94 45.67 10.78
CA TRP A 114 -23.56 45.67 11.27
C TRP A 114 -22.76 44.43 10.85
N GLN A 115 -23.42 43.37 10.36
CA GLN A 115 -22.74 42.15 9.93
C GLN A 115 -22.17 42.30 8.51
N SER A 116 -20.98 41.76 8.29
CA SER A 116 -20.39 41.70 6.93
C SER A 116 -21.21 40.80 6.01
N THR A 117 -21.14 41.02 4.70
CA THR A 117 -21.85 40.18 3.70
C THR A 117 -21.46 38.70 3.79
N LEU A 118 -20.20 38.41 4.11
CA LEU A 118 -19.73 37.02 4.32
C LEU A 118 -20.31 36.39 5.57
N GLU A 119 -20.54 37.18 6.62
CA GLU A 119 -21.15 36.70 7.87
C GLU A 119 -22.65 36.46 7.69
N GLN A 120 -23.33 37.33 6.96
CA GLN A 120 -24.75 37.18 6.62
C GLN A 120 -25.02 35.97 5.72
N ARG A 121 -24.12 35.65 4.78
CA ARG A 121 -24.18 34.43 3.95
C ARG A 121 -23.70 33.16 4.69
N GLY A 122 -23.33 33.25 5.97
CA GLY A 122 -22.93 32.09 6.78
C GLY A 122 -21.47 31.63 6.63
N PHE A 123 -20.66 32.23 5.74
CA PHE A 123 -19.24 31.85 5.56
C PHE A 123 -18.40 32.01 6.83
N VAL A 124 -18.59 33.13 7.54
CA VAL A 124 -17.88 33.38 8.81
C VAL A 124 -18.38 32.42 9.90
N GLY A 125 -19.66 32.05 9.87
CA GLY A 125 -20.24 31.04 10.76
C GLY A 125 -19.62 29.66 10.53
N CYS A 126 -19.45 29.23 9.28
CA CYS A 126 -18.75 27.98 8.94
C CYS A 126 -17.29 28.00 9.40
N ALA A 127 -16.58 29.11 9.20
CA ALA A 127 -15.19 29.24 9.66
C ALA A 127 -15.10 29.22 11.19
N ARG A 128 -15.99 29.93 11.91
CA ARG A 128 -16.07 29.88 13.38
C ARG A 128 -16.43 28.50 13.88
N HIS A 129 -17.44 27.85 13.31
CA HIS A 129 -17.84 26.48 13.65
C HIS A 129 -16.68 25.50 13.42
N PHE A 130 -15.96 25.63 12.31
CA PHE A 130 -14.75 24.85 12.06
C PHE A 130 -13.67 25.12 13.12
N ILE A 131 -13.40 26.39 13.43
CA ILE A 131 -12.42 26.77 14.46
C ILE A 131 -12.85 26.26 15.84
N GLU A 132 -14.13 26.38 16.21
CA GLU A 132 -14.71 25.87 17.45
C GLU A 132 -14.64 24.34 17.49
N CYS A 133 -14.90 23.65 16.38
CA CYS A 133 -14.73 22.20 16.28
C CYS A 133 -13.26 21.78 16.41
N VAL A 134 -12.33 22.54 15.84
CA VAL A 134 -10.88 22.32 16.00
C VAL A 134 -10.44 22.60 17.45
N GLN A 135 -10.94 23.67 18.07
CA GLN A 135 -10.63 24.05 19.44
C GLN A 135 -11.23 23.06 20.45
N ASN A 136 -12.46 22.62 20.22
CA ASN A 136 -13.20 21.72 21.11
C ASN A 136 -13.03 20.23 20.74
N GLN A 137 -12.24 19.92 19.72
CA GLN A 137 -12.03 18.57 19.18
C GLN A 137 -13.34 17.82 18.84
N THR A 138 -14.38 18.55 18.44
CA THR A 138 -15.67 17.99 18.03
C THR A 138 -15.72 17.83 16.51
N VAL A 139 -16.49 16.85 16.04
CA VAL A 139 -16.73 16.69 14.60
C VAL A 139 -17.64 17.83 14.14
N PRO A 140 -17.28 18.61 13.10
CA PRO A 140 -18.17 19.63 12.57
C PRO A 140 -19.49 19.02 12.11
N GLN A 141 -20.60 19.51 12.67
CA GLN A 141 -21.95 19.06 12.36
C GLN A 141 -22.45 19.43 10.95
N THR A 142 -21.71 20.23 10.18
CA THR A 142 -22.18 20.78 8.90
C THR A 142 -21.45 20.20 7.67
N ALA A 143 -22.29 19.60 6.82
CA ALA A 143 -22.30 19.66 5.36
C ALA A 143 -21.16 19.05 4.51
N GLY A 144 -20.24 18.24 5.04
CA GLY A 144 -19.30 17.51 4.16
C GLY A 144 -20.02 16.58 3.17
N GLU A 145 -20.99 15.81 3.66
CA GLU A 145 -21.79 14.90 2.82
C GLU A 145 -22.86 15.63 2.01
N GLN A 146 -23.48 16.68 2.57
CA GLN A 146 -24.47 17.51 1.87
C GLN A 146 -23.83 18.34 0.75
N ALA A 147 -22.66 18.92 0.96
CA ALA A 147 -21.92 19.63 -0.10
C ALA A 147 -21.50 18.68 -1.23
N VAL A 148 -21.08 17.44 -0.91
CA VAL A 148 -20.78 16.43 -1.93
C VAL A 148 -22.05 15.98 -2.67
N LEU A 149 -23.19 15.90 -1.98
CA LEU A 149 -24.48 15.60 -2.60
C LEU A 149 -24.93 16.75 -3.54
N ALA A 150 -24.87 17.98 -3.06
CA ALA A 150 -25.16 19.20 -3.82
C ALA A 150 -24.26 19.28 -5.05
N GLN A 151 -22.95 19.07 -4.89
CA GLN A 151 -21.98 19.06 -5.97
C GLN A 151 -22.32 18.01 -7.05
N ARG A 152 -22.72 16.80 -6.64
CA ARG A 152 -23.12 15.74 -7.58
C ARG A 152 -24.39 16.08 -8.35
N ILE A 153 -25.34 16.76 -7.72
CA ILE A 153 -26.57 17.23 -8.36
C ILE A 153 -26.24 18.32 -9.38
N VAL A 154 -25.40 19.29 -9.02
CA VAL A 154 -24.94 20.34 -9.93
C VAL A 154 -24.17 19.73 -11.11
N ASP A 155 -23.27 18.77 -10.88
CA ASP A 155 -22.55 18.06 -11.94
C ASP A 155 -23.50 17.25 -12.86
N LYS A 156 -24.64 16.80 -12.36
CA LYS A 156 -25.65 16.08 -13.16
C LYS A 156 -26.45 17.07 -14.02
N ILE A 157 -26.97 18.12 -13.42
CA ILE A 157 -27.65 19.24 -14.09
C ILE A 157 -26.80 19.76 -15.25
N TRP A 158 -25.51 19.98 -14.99
CA TRP A 158 -24.58 20.53 -15.97
C TRP A 158 -24.29 19.56 -17.13
N ARG A 159 -24.23 18.25 -16.84
CA ARG A 159 -24.06 17.21 -17.87
C ARG A 159 -25.25 17.11 -18.80
N ASP A 160 -26.46 17.18 -18.25
CA ASP A 160 -27.70 17.03 -19.01
C ASP A 160 -27.97 18.26 -19.91
N ALA A 161 -27.37 19.42 -19.62
CA ALA A 161 -27.53 20.66 -20.36
C ALA A 161 -26.54 20.88 -21.53
N MET A 162 -25.42 20.14 -21.61
CA MET A 162 -24.43 20.32 -22.68
C MET A 162 -24.79 19.59 -23.97
N THR A 163 -24.61 20.27 -25.11
CA THR A 163 -24.73 19.64 -26.44
C THR A 163 -23.60 18.65 -26.72
N PRO A 164 -23.83 17.61 -27.56
CA PRO A 164 -22.81 16.60 -27.89
C PRO A 164 -21.50 17.18 -28.49
N ALA A 165 -21.57 18.35 -29.15
CA ALA A 165 -20.42 19.02 -29.75
C ALA A 165 -19.45 19.62 -28.70
N LEU A 166 -19.98 20.15 -27.58
CA LEU A 166 -19.18 20.67 -26.46
C LEU A 166 -18.56 19.55 -25.62
N GLN A 167 -19.20 18.38 -25.56
CA GLN A 167 -18.63 17.17 -24.95
C GLN A 167 -17.36 16.68 -25.69
N ALA A 168 -17.26 16.93 -27.01
CA ALA A 168 -16.15 16.47 -27.84
C ALA A 168 -14.90 17.40 -27.79
N PHE A 169 -15.08 18.70 -27.53
CA PHE A 169 -13.99 19.69 -27.60
C PHE A 169 -13.14 19.79 -26.33
N CYS A 170 -13.54 19.13 -25.24
CA CYS A 170 -12.84 19.21 -23.96
C CYS A 170 -12.35 17.85 -23.40
N PRO A 171 -11.71 16.93 -24.17
CA PRO A 171 -11.42 15.59 -23.65
C PRO A 171 -10.40 15.56 -22.49
N TRP A 172 -9.63 16.64 -22.31
CA TRP A 172 -8.49 16.68 -21.40
C TRP A 172 -8.80 17.26 -20.01
N VAL A 173 -9.93 17.94 -19.84
CA VAL A 173 -10.28 18.60 -18.56
C VAL A 173 -11.18 17.70 -17.68
N TRP A 174 -11.92 16.75 -18.28
CA TRP A 174 -12.95 15.97 -17.58
C TRP A 174 -12.50 14.61 -17.03
N ILE A 175 -11.21 14.25 -17.13
CA ILE A 175 -10.63 13.07 -16.45
C ILE A 175 -9.81 13.51 -15.23
N ARG A 176 -10.44 14.28 -14.34
CA ARG A 176 -10.16 14.14 -12.92
C ARG A 176 -11.45 13.74 -12.22
N THR A 177 -11.86 12.49 -12.46
CA THR A 177 -12.61 11.75 -11.43
C THR A 177 -11.92 12.02 -10.09
N PRO A 178 -12.64 12.33 -9.00
CA PRO A 178 -12.03 12.31 -7.67
C PRO A 178 -11.28 11.00 -7.62
N MET A 179 -9.97 11.05 -7.34
CA MET A 179 -9.13 9.85 -7.36
C MET A 179 -9.88 8.80 -6.57
N ASN A 180 -10.40 7.78 -7.26
CA ASN A 180 -10.97 6.64 -6.57
C ASN A 180 -9.75 5.98 -5.95
N LEU A 181 -9.42 6.40 -4.71
CA LEU A 181 -8.38 5.80 -3.89
C LEU A 181 -8.60 4.29 -3.87
N LEU A 182 -9.86 3.85 -3.86
CA LEU A 182 -10.28 2.47 -4.05
C LEU A 182 -9.81 1.87 -5.39
N LYS A 183 -9.96 2.56 -6.52
CA LYS A 183 -9.48 2.09 -7.85
C LYS A 183 -7.96 2.03 -7.91
N SER A 184 -7.27 3.02 -7.33
CA SER A 184 -5.80 3.06 -7.29
C SER A 184 -5.24 1.99 -6.36
N LEU A 185 -5.86 1.81 -5.18
CA LEU A 185 -5.54 0.76 -4.21
C LEU A 185 -5.81 -0.62 -4.81
N ALA A 186 -6.95 -0.81 -5.49
CA ALA A 186 -7.30 -2.04 -6.18
C ALA A 186 -6.30 -2.35 -7.32
N ALA A 187 -5.91 -1.35 -8.11
CA ALA A 187 -4.92 -1.52 -9.19
C ALA A 187 -3.53 -1.87 -8.64
N VAL A 188 -3.08 -1.22 -7.57
CA VAL A 188 -1.80 -1.57 -6.92
C VAL A 188 -1.86 -2.97 -6.30
N SER A 189 -2.99 -3.32 -5.68
CA SER A 189 -3.17 -4.63 -5.05
C SER A 189 -3.24 -5.76 -6.08
N SER A 190 -3.91 -5.55 -7.21
CA SER A 190 -3.99 -6.53 -8.29
C SER A 190 -2.64 -6.74 -8.98
N MET A 191 -1.89 -5.67 -9.26
CA MET A 191 -0.53 -5.76 -9.80
C MET A 191 0.40 -6.48 -8.82
N THR A 192 0.26 -6.23 -7.52
CA THR A 192 1.04 -6.92 -6.49
C THR A 192 0.71 -8.41 -6.45
N MET A 193 -0.58 -8.78 -6.54
CA MET A 193 -1.00 -10.19 -6.60
C MET A 193 -0.47 -10.89 -7.84
N PHE A 194 -0.58 -10.26 -9.01
CA PHE A 194 -0.02 -10.78 -10.26
C PHE A 194 1.50 -10.98 -10.15
N SER A 195 2.22 -10.00 -9.60
CA SER A 195 3.66 -10.11 -9.36
C SER A 195 4.03 -11.23 -8.41
N ARG A 196 3.18 -11.54 -7.41
CA ARG A 196 3.41 -12.68 -6.50
C ARG A 196 3.24 -14.00 -7.22
N VAL A 197 2.16 -14.17 -7.99
CA VAL A 197 1.93 -15.39 -8.79
C VAL A 197 3.09 -15.62 -9.76
N LEU A 198 3.56 -14.59 -10.45
CA LEU A 198 4.76 -14.70 -11.30
C LEU A 198 6.03 -15.00 -10.51
N GLY A 199 6.17 -14.48 -9.28
CA GLY A 199 7.27 -14.83 -8.39
C GLY A 199 7.25 -16.31 -8.01
N PHE A 200 6.08 -16.89 -7.76
CA PHE A 200 5.92 -18.32 -7.54
C PHE A 200 6.28 -19.14 -8.77
N ALA A 201 5.79 -18.75 -9.96
CA ALA A 201 6.13 -19.42 -11.21
C ALA A 201 7.65 -19.40 -11.46
N ARG A 202 8.31 -18.26 -11.20
CA ARG A 202 9.77 -18.14 -11.24
C ARG A 202 10.45 -19.14 -10.33
N ASP A 203 10.05 -19.22 -9.06
CA ASP A 203 10.69 -20.09 -8.08
C ASP A 203 10.49 -21.58 -8.43
N ALA A 204 9.31 -21.96 -8.93
CA ALA A 204 9.05 -23.32 -9.42
C ALA A 204 9.91 -23.67 -10.64
N ILE A 205 10.07 -22.75 -11.59
CA ILE A 205 10.93 -22.94 -12.78
C ILE A 205 12.41 -23.05 -12.37
N VAL A 206 12.87 -22.19 -11.47
CA VAL A 206 14.24 -22.26 -10.94
C VAL A 206 14.49 -23.58 -10.22
N ALA A 207 13.54 -24.04 -9.38
CA ALA A 207 13.61 -25.33 -8.72
C ALA A 207 13.69 -26.49 -9.72
N ARG A 208 12.85 -26.49 -10.76
CA ARG A 208 12.83 -27.53 -11.79
C ARG A 208 14.15 -27.65 -12.55
N ILE A 209 14.74 -26.52 -12.97
CA ILE A 209 15.90 -26.47 -13.87
C ILE A 209 17.23 -26.66 -13.13
N PHE A 210 17.35 -26.07 -11.94
CA PHE A 210 18.60 -26.02 -11.19
C PHE A 210 18.61 -26.91 -9.93
N GLY A 211 17.43 -27.32 -9.42
CA GLY A 211 17.30 -28.15 -8.22
C GLY A 211 17.60 -27.40 -6.92
N ALA A 212 17.65 -28.13 -5.80
CA ALA A 212 18.10 -27.61 -4.50
C ALA A 212 19.49 -28.20 -4.17
N GLY A 213 20.56 -27.50 -4.59
CA GLY A 213 21.92 -28.00 -4.47
C GLY A 213 22.95 -26.88 -4.31
N MET A 214 24.22 -27.21 -4.48
CA MET A 214 25.34 -26.27 -4.28
C MET A 214 25.20 -24.98 -5.10
N ALA A 215 24.80 -25.11 -6.37
CA ALA A 215 24.68 -23.97 -7.27
C ALA A 215 23.55 -23.01 -6.85
N THR A 216 22.37 -23.55 -6.49
CA THR A 216 21.25 -22.72 -6.04
C THR A 216 21.47 -22.13 -4.67
N ASP A 217 22.14 -22.82 -3.75
CA ASP A 217 22.63 -22.24 -2.50
C ASP A 217 23.54 -21.02 -2.75
N ALA A 218 24.53 -21.19 -3.63
CA ALA A 218 25.47 -20.12 -4.00
C ALA A 218 24.72 -18.91 -4.58
N PHE A 219 23.75 -19.16 -5.47
CA PHE A 219 22.92 -18.11 -6.04
C PHE A 219 22.05 -17.41 -5.00
N PHE A 220 21.34 -18.15 -4.13
CA PHE A 220 20.46 -17.53 -3.14
C PHE A 220 21.25 -16.72 -2.11
N VAL A 221 22.42 -17.17 -1.68
CA VAL A 221 23.32 -16.37 -0.82
C VAL A 221 23.78 -15.10 -1.56
N ALA A 222 24.28 -15.24 -2.80
CA ALA A 222 24.73 -14.12 -3.61
C ALA A 222 23.62 -13.11 -3.92
N PHE A 223 22.38 -13.56 -4.08
CA PHE A 223 21.22 -12.70 -4.35
C PHE A 223 20.63 -12.06 -3.09
N LYS A 224 20.80 -12.68 -1.92
CA LYS A 224 20.30 -12.14 -0.64
C LYS A 224 20.98 -10.83 -0.29
N LEU A 225 22.30 -10.74 -0.50
CA LEU A 225 23.12 -9.56 -0.20
C LEU A 225 22.64 -8.28 -0.90
N PRO A 226 22.49 -8.24 -2.24
CA PRO A 226 21.90 -7.10 -2.93
C PRO A 226 20.48 -6.75 -2.44
N ASN A 227 19.67 -7.75 -2.12
CA ASN A 227 18.32 -7.52 -1.63
C ASN A 227 18.28 -6.91 -0.22
N LEU A 228 19.22 -7.27 0.65
CA LEU A 228 19.38 -6.64 1.97
C LEU A 228 19.72 -5.15 1.79
N LEU A 229 20.71 -4.85 0.93
CA LEU A 229 21.10 -3.47 0.64
C LEU A 229 19.96 -2.66 0.01
N ARG A 230 19.20 -3.25 -0.92
CA ARG A 230 17.98 -2.66 -1.47
C ARG A 230 16.98 -2.27 -0.39
N ARG A 231 16.73 -3.13 0.60
CA ARG A 231 15.81 -2.84 1.71
C ARG A 231 16.31 -1.68 2.57
N ILE A 232 17.63 -1.54 2.76
CA ILE A 232 18.23 -0.45 3.54
C ILE A 232 18.22 0.87 2.76
N PHE A 233 18.78 0.87 1.55
CA PHE A 233 19.08 2.07 0.77
C PHE A 233 17.95 2.56 -0.12
N ALA A 234 16.97 1.72 -0.48
CA ALA A 234 15.92 2.10 -1.42
C ALA A 234 14.54 2.16 -0.75
N GLU A 235 14.07 1.02 -0.23
CA GLU A 235 12.72 0.89 0.33
C GLU A 235 12.61 1.48 1.74
N GLY A 236 13.64 1.32 2.57
CA GLY A 236 13.63 1.69 3.98
C GLY A 236 14.00 3.15 4.22
N ALA A 237 15.29 3.40 4.45
CA ALA A 237 15.76 4.69 4.95
C ALA A 237 15.59 5.83 3.94
N PHE A 238 15.83 5.55 2.66
CA PHE A 238 15.73 6.55 1.61
C PHE A 238 14.30 7.02 1.39
N SER A 239 13.34 6.11 1.21
CA SER A 239 11.94 6.49 0.97
C SER A 239 11.35 7.30 2.14
N GLN A 240 11.72 6.97 3.39
CA GLN A 240 11.28 7.71 4.58
C GLN A 240 11.83 9.14 4.64
N ALA A 241 13.07 9.37 4.20
CA ALA A 241 13.70 10.69 4.19
C ALA A 241 13.32 11.52 2.95
N PHE A 242 13.31 10.88 1.78
CA PHE A 242 13.17 11.54 0.49
C PHE A 242 11.74 11.97 0.18
N VAL A 243 10.73 11.10 0.41
CA VAL A 243 9.34 11.36 -0.01
C VAL A 243 8.75 12.61 0.65
N PRO A 244 8.90 12.86 1.98
CA PRO A 244 8.38 14.06 2.61
C PRO A 244 9.04 15.34 2.08
N ILE A 245 10.37 15.32 1.89
CA ILE A 245 11.12 16.47 1.35
C ILE A 245 10.70 16.75 -0.10
N LEU A 246 10.55 15.71 -0.92
CA LEU A 246 10.07 15.86 -2.29
C LEU A 246 8.67 16.48 -2.36
N ALA A 247 7.76 16.06 -1.47
CA ALA A 247 6.43 16.64 -1.37
C ALA A 247 6.47 18.12 -0.91
N GLU A 248 7.39 18.48 -0.01
CA GLU A 248 7.63 19.86 0.41
C GLU A 248 8.11 20.74 -0.76
N TYR A 249 9.10 20.26 -1.54
CA TYR A 249 9.59 20.98 -2.72
C TYR A 249 8.50 21.17 -3.77
N LYS A 250 7.74 20.10 -4.07
CA LYS A 250 6.63 20.14 -5.03
C LYS A 250 5.55 21.15 -4.64
N SER A 251 5.27 21.31 -3.35
CA SER A 251 4.19 22.20 -2.87
C SER A 251 4.63 23.63 -2.60
N LYS A 252 5.86 23.85 -2.09
CA LYS A 252 6.31 25.17 -1.62
C LYS A 252 7.33 25.85 -2.52
N GLN A 253 8.18 25.09 -3.20
CA GLN A 253 9.36 25.62 -3.91
C GLN A 253 9.16 25.67 -5.43
N GLY A 254 8.06 25.12 -5.94
CA GLY A 254 7.75 25.08 -7.38
C GLY A 254 8.43 23.92 -8.11
N GLU A 255 8.06 23.74 -9.38
CA GLU A 255 8.50 22.58 -10.19
C GLU A 255 10.00 22.64 -10.54
N ASP A 256 10.53 23.81 -10.91
CA ASP A 256 11.93 23.94 -11.32
C ASP A 256 12.92 23.67 -10.18
N ALA A 257 12.64 24.22 -8.99
CA ALA A 257 13.42 23.90 -7.80
C ALA A 257 13.35 22.40 -7.47
N THR A 258 12.19 21.78 -7.66
CA THR A 258 12.01 20.33 -7.47
C THR A 258 12.86 19.52 -8.46
N ARG A 259 12.98 19.95 -9.73
CA ARG A 259 13.84 19.29 -10.72
C ARG A 259 15.31 19.36 -10.32
N VAL A 260 15.78 20.53 -9.89
CA VAL A 260 17.17 20.72 -9.43
C VAL A 260 17.45 19.87 -8.18
N PHE A 261 16.53 19.86 -7.21
CA PHE A 261 16.62 19.00 -6.02
C PHE A 261 16.73 17.51 -6.40
N VAL A 262 15.86 17.03 -7.28
CA VAL A 262 15.89 15.64 -7.77
C VAL A 262 17.19 15.33 -8.51
N SER A 263 17.73 16.27 -9.29
CA SER A 263 19.03 16.14 -9.97
C SER A 263 20.16 15.85 -8.99
N TYR A 264 20.25 16.64 -7.91
CA TYR A 264 21.32 16.51 -6.91
C TYR A 264 21.17 15.27 -6.04
N VAL A 265 19.96 14.96 -5.59
CA VAL A 265 19.70 13.73 -4.83
C VAL A 265 20.00 12.50 -5.67
N SER A 266 19.57 12.48 -6.93
CA SER A 266 19.85 11.40 -7.88
C SER A 266 21.35 11.24 -8.12
N GLY A 267 22.08 12.34 -8.33
CA GLY A 267 23.52 12.32 -8.55
C GLY A 267 24.30 11.81 -7.34
N LEU A 268 23.98 12.30 -6.14
CA LEU A 268 24.64 11.87 -4.90
C LEU A 268 24.33 10.40 -4.58
N LEU A 269 23.07 9.99 -4.74
CA LEU A 269 22.66 8.59 -4.55
C LEU A 269 23.37 7.67 -5.55
N THR A 270 23.43 8.06 -6.82
CA THR A 270 24.12 7.30 -7.88
C THR A 270 25.61 7.16 -7.56
N LEU A 271 26.27 8.24 -7.14
CA LEU A 271 27.67 8.22 -6.77
C LEU A 271 27.92 7.29 -5.57
N ALA A 272 27.14 7.44 -4.49
CA ALA A 272 27.29 6.61 -3.30
C ALA A 272 27.08 5.12 -3.63
N LEU A 273 26.04 4.80 -4.41
CA LEU A 273 25.76 3.43 -4.81
C LEU A 273 26.81 2.88 -5.78
N ALA A 274 27.37 3.70 -6.67
CA ALA A 274 28.46 3.29 -7.55
C ALA A 274 29.70 2.92 -6.73
N VAL A 275 30.06 3.73 -5.73
CA VAL A 275 31.17 3.42 -4.80
C VAL A 275 30.90 2.12 -4.04
N VAL A 276 29.71 1.95 -3.46
CA VAL A 276 29.33 0.72 -2.74
C VAL A 276 29.34 -0.49 -3.68
N THR A 277 28.91 -0.33 -4.93
CA THR A 277 28.88 -1.41 -5.92
C THR A 277 30.28 -1.85 -6.30
N VAL A 278 31.16 -0.90 -6.66
CA VAL A 278 32.56 -1.19 -7.03
C VAL A 278 33.30 -1.80 -5.84
N ALA A 279 33.17 -1.20 -4.65
CA ALA A 279 33.77 -1.73 -3.44
C ALA A 279 33.27 -3.15 -3.12
N GLY A 280 31.97 -3.41 -3.25
CA GLY A 280 31.37 -4.71 -3.02
C GLY A 280 31.80 -5.78 -4.04
N MET A 281 31.99 -5.41 -5.30
CA MET A 281 32.48 -6.32 -6.36
C MET A 281 33.95 -6.68 -6.14
N LEU A 282 34.79 -5.69 -5.82
CA LEU A 282 36.20 -5.91 -5.50
C LEU A 282 36.33 -6.72 -4.21
N ALA A 283 35.50 -6.41 -3.22
CA ALA A 283 35.52 -7.04 -1.92
C ALA A 283 34.66 -8.31 -1.80
N ALA A 284 34.12 -8.82 -2.91
CA ALA A 284 33.16 -9.92 -2.90
C ALA A 284 33.63 -11.16 -2.11
N PRO A 285 34.89 -11.63 -2.20
CA PRO A 285 35.36 -12.76 -1.40
C PRO A 285 35.26 -12.51 0.12
N TRP A 286 35.67 -11.32 0.59
CA TRP A 286 35.57 -10.97 2.02
C TRP A 286 34.11 -10.84 2.46
N VAL A 287 33.23 -10.31 1.60
CA VAL A 287 31.79 -10.23 1.88
C VAL A 287 31.19 -11.63 2.07
N ILE A 288 31.56 -12.60 1.23
CA ILE A 288 31.12 -14.00 1.37
C ILE A 288 31.71 -14.63 2.61
N MET A 289 32.98 -14.38 2.94
CA MET A 289 33.60 -14.89 4.17
C MET A 289 32.87 -14.41 5.44
N VAL A 290 32.35 -13.17 5.44
CA VAL A 290 31.55 -12.64 6.57
C VAL A 290 30.12 -13.19 6.57
N THR A 291 29.51 -13.38 5.40
CA THR A 291 28.08 -13.70 5.29
C THR A 291 27.77 -15.20 5.30
N ALA A 292 28.66 -16.01 4.73
CA ALA A 292 28.54 -17.46 4.60
C ALA A 292 29.92 -18.14 4.76
N PRO A 293 30.55 -18.01 5.94
CA PRO A 293 31.88 -18.57 6.19
C PRO A 293 31.96 -20.09 5.96
N GLY A 294 30.88 -20.84 6.21
CA GLY A 294 30.85 -22.29 6.01
C GLY A 294 30.99 -22.73 4.54
N PHE A 295 30.89 -21.80 3.58
CA PHE A 295 31.19 -22.13 2.18
C PHE A 295 32.69 -22.16 1.89
N ALA A 296 33.53 -21.58 2.77
CA ALA A 296 34.99 -21.62 2.63
C ALA A 296 35.55 -23.05 2.70
N ASP A 297 34.86 -23.97 3.38
CA ASP A 297 35.21 -25.39 3.46
C ASP A 297 35.11 -26.10 2.10
N THR A 298 34.39 -25.51 1.13
CA THR A 298 34.24 -26.03 -0.24
C THR A 298 34.70 -24.99 -1.25
N ALA A 299 35.95 -25.11 -1.73
CA ALA A 299 36.59 -24.12 -2.61
C ALA A 299 35.73 -23.71 -3.82
N ASP A 300 35.14 -24.69 -4.51
CA ASP A 300 34.28 -24.43 -5.68
C ASP A 300 33.00 -23.66 -5.32
N LYS A 301 32.39 -23.95 -4.17
CA LYS A 301 31.19 -23.26 -3.68
C LYS A 301 31.51 -21.81 -3.35
N PHE A 302 32.64 -21.56 -2.71
CA PHE A 302 33.09 -20.21 -2.37
C PHE A 302 33.42 -19.37 -3.62
N ALA A 303 34.16 -19.96 -4.59
CA ALA A 303 34.51 -19.32 -5.85
C ALA A 303 33.26 -18.97 -6.67
N LEU A 304 32.34 -19.92 -6.82
CA LEU A 304 31.07 -19.72 -7.53
C LEU A 304 30.22 -18.64 -6.86
N THR A 305 30.08 -18.68 -5.53
CA THR A 305 29.28 -17.68 -4.80
C THR A 305 29.88 -16.27 -4.95
N SER A 306 31.21 -16.16 -4.90
CA SER A 306 31.92 -14.89 -5.09
C SER A 306 31.73 -14.34 -6.52
N GLN A 307 31.78 -15.21 -7.53
CA GLN A 307 31.53 -14.83 -8.92
C GLN A 307 30.08 -14.39 -9.13
N LEU A 308 29.11 -15.15 -8.60
CA LEU A 308 27.69 -14.80 -8.67
C LEU A 308 27.43 -13.45 -7.98
N LEU A 309 28.05 -13.21 -6.81
CA LEU A 309 27.92 -11.95 -6.10
C LEU A 309 28.46 -10.77 -6.91
N LYS A 310 29.61 -10.92 -7.60
CA LYS A 310 30.14 -9.86 -8.49
C LYS A 310 29.18 -9.52 -9.61
N ILE A 311 28.52 -10.52 -10.19
CA ILE A 311 27.55 -10.33 -11.30
C ILE A 311 26.26 -9.69 -10.80
N THR A 312 25.76 -10.10 -9.61
CA THR A 312 24.51 -9.58 -9.06
C THR A 312 24.67 -8.26 -8.32
N PHE A 313 25.87 -7.87 -7.87
CA PHE A 313 26.07 -6.64 -7.10
C PHE A 313 25.56 -5.37 -7.79
N PRO A 314 25.79 -5.14 -9.10
CA PRO A 314 25.26 -3.98 -9.83
C PRO A 314 23.75 -3.80 -9.72
N TYR A 315 22.99 -4.86 -9.41
CA TYR A 315 21.57 -4.78 -9.13
C TYR A 315 21.24 -3.76 -8.04
N ILE A 316 22.07 -3.55 -7.01
CA ILE A 316 21.79 -2.58 -5.94
C ILE A 316 21.67 -1.16 -6.47
N LEU A 317 22.53 -0.79 -7.43
CA LEU A 317 22.53 0.53 -8.05
C LEU A 317 21.24 0.68 -8.85
N LEU A 318 20.98 -0.29 -9.72
CA LEU A 318 19.82 -0.30 -10.62
C LEU A 318 18.50 -0.22 -9.86
N ILE A 319 18.32 -1.06 -8.85
CA ILE A 319 17.05 -1.13 -8.11
C ILE A 319 16.84 0.08 -7.20
N SER A 320 17.90 0.66 -6.65
CA SER A 320 17.78 1.87 -5.83
C SER A 320 17.42 3.09 -6.67
N LEU A 321 18.01 3.21 -7.87
CA LEU A 321 17.60 4.19 -8.87
C LEU A 321 16.16 3.97 -9.33
N ALA A 322 15.75 2.73 -9.59
CA ALA A 322 14.37 2.41 -9.95
C ALA A 322 13.40 2.77 -8.81
N SER A 323 13.79 2.55 -7.55
CA SER A 323 13.00 2.95 -6.37
C SER A 323 12.93 4.47 -6.20
N LEU A 324 14.01 5.21 -6.48
CA LEU A 324 14.00 6.68 -6.51
C LEU A 324 12.98 7.19 -7.54
N VAL A 325 13.05 6.67 -8.77
CA VAL A 325 12.09 6.99 -9.84
C VAL A 325 10.68 6.59 -9.42
N GLY A 326 10.53 5.45 -8.74
CA GLY A 326 9.26 4.96 -8.22
C GLY A 326 8.65 5.90 -7.18
N ALA A 327 9.47 6.39 -6.25
CA ALA A 327 9.07 7.37 -5.24
C ALA A 327 8.60 8.69 -5.89
N ILE A 328 9.32 9.18 -6.91
CA ILE A 328 8.91 10.37 -7.68
C ILE A 328 7.56 10.11 -8.36
N LEU A 329 7.41 9.00 -9.09
CA LEU A 329 6.14 8.68 -9.76
C LEU A 329 4.97 8.56 -8.77
N ASN A 330 5.19 7.98 -7.58
CA ASN A 330 4.19 7.90 -6.52
C ASN A 330 3.76 9.29 -6.02
N THR A 331 4.68 10.23 -5.83
CA THR A 331 4.36 11.62 -5.43
C THR A 331 3.57 12.38 -6.52
N TRP A 332 3.63 11.92 -7.78
CA TRP A 332 2.80 12.42 -8.89
C TRP A 332 1.56 11.55 -9.16
N ASN A 333 1.11 10.77 -8.17
CA ASN A 333 -0.09 9.94 -8.22
C ASN A 333 -0.08 8.83 -9.29
N ARG A 334 1.11 8.40 -9.75
CA ARG A 334 1.27 7.30 -10.71
C ARG A 334 1.71 6.02 -10.01
N PHE A 335 0.83 5.45 -9.18
CA PHE A 335 1.15 4.31 -8.30
C PHE A 335 1.32 2.95 -9.00
N SER A 336 0.61 2.75 -10.12
CA SER A 336 0.61 1.47 -10.83
C SER A 336 1.93 1.17 -11.56
N ILE A 337 2.61 2.19 -12.09
CA ILE A 337 3.85 1.99 -12.86
C ILE A 337 4.97 1.45 -11.96
N PRO A 338 5.25 2.05 -10.78
CA PRO A 338 6.22 1.49 -9.83
C PRO A 338 5.79 0.11 -9.29
N ALA A 339 4.49 -0.14 -9.11
CA ALA A 339 3.98 -1.43 -8.64
C ALA A 339 4.24 -2.59 -9.63
N PHE A 340 4.39 -2.30 -10.92
CA PHE A 340 4.71 -3.31 -11.94
C PHE A 340 6.22 -3.65 -12.02
N ALA A 341 7.11 -2.81 -11.49
CA ALA A 341 8.56 -3.01 -11.61
C ALA A 341 9.05 -4.38 -11.08
N PRO A 342 8.58 -4.91 -9.92
CA PRO A 342 9.00 -6.24 -9.46
C PRO A 342 8.68 -7.37 -10.44
N THR A 343 7.66 -7.20 -11.29
CA THR A 343 7.26 -8.19 -12.29
C THR A 343 8.33 -8.35 -13.37
N LEU A 344 9.05 -7.29 -13.74
CA LEU A 344 10.11 -7.33 -14.76
C LEU A 344 11.30 -8.18 -14.32
N LEU A 345 11.65 -8.17 -13.03
CA LEU A 345 12.67 -9.07 -12.50
C LEU A 345 12.23 -10.53 -12.59
N ASN A 346 10.97 -10.83 -12.26
CA ASN A 346 10.44 -12.19 -12.36
C ASN A 346 10.43 -12.68 -13.81
N ILE A 347 9.99 -11.84 -14.76
CA ILE A 347 10.01 -12.16 -16.20
C ILE A 347 11.45 -12.40 -16.68
N SER A 348 12.39 -11.54 -16.30
CA SER A 348 13.81 -11.71 -16.63
C SER A 348 14.36 -13.03 -16.11
N MET A 349 14.12 -13.36 -14.83
CA MET A 349 14.58 -14.61 -14.22
C MET A 349 13.96 -15.84 -14.87
N ILE A 350 12.66 -15.82 -15.19
CA ILE A 350 11.99 -16.91 -15.91
C ILE A 350 12.58 -17.09 -17.32
N GLY A 351 12.70 -15.99 -18.07
CA GLY A 351 13.22 -16.02 -19.44
C GLY A 351 14.66 -16.53 -19.50
N PHE A 352 15.54 -16.02 -18.64
CA PHE A 352 16.93 -16.50 -18.58
C PHE A 352 17.04 -17.94 -18.07
N ALA A 353 16.21 -18.36 -17.11
CA ALA A 353 16.21 -19.75 -16.65
C ALA A 353 15.82 -20.71 -17.78
N LEU A 354 14.81 -20.38 -18.58
CA LEU A 354 14.32 -21.24 -19.67
C LEU A 354 15.23 -21.21 -20.90
N PHE A 355 15.62 -20.01 -21.35
CA PHE A 355 16.31 -19.85 -22.63
C PHE A 355 17.82 -19.68 -22.50
N ALA A 356 18.32 -19.08 -21.43
CA ALA A 356 19.74 -18.77 -21.31
C ALA A 356 20.54 -19.84 -20.53
N ALA A 357 19.91 -20.57 -19.61
CA ALA A 357 20.60 -21.56 -18.77
C ALA A 357 21.47 -22.58 -19.54
N PRO A 358 21.06 -23.12 -20.72
CA PRO A 358 21.90 -24.04 -21.49
C PRO A 358 23.19 -23.42 -22.05
N TYR A 359 23.24 -22.09 -22.19
CA TYR A 359 24.37 -21.37 -22.79
C TYR A 359 25.48 -21.01 -21.79
N PHE A 360 25.27 -21.27 -20.49
CA PHE A 360 26.25 -20.98 -19.44
C PHE A 360 26.77 -22.27 -18.82
N ASN A 361 28.07 -22.29 -18.50
CA ASN A 361 28.68 -23.34 -17.68
C ASN A 361 29.52 -22.69 -16.57
N PRO A 362 29.13 -22.77 -15.28
CA PRO A 362 27.94 -23.45 -14.76
C PRO A 362 26.63 -22.70 -15.10
N PRO A 363 25.51 -23.42 -15.27
CA PRO A 363 24.25 -22.85 -15.79
C PRO A 363 23.63 -21.82 -14.86
N VAL A 364 23.95 -21.84 -13.56
CA VAL A 364 23.44 -20.90 -12.56
C VAL A 364 23.88 -19.45 -12.83
N LEU A 365 24.96 -19.23 -13.60
CA LEU A 365 25.37 -17.89 -14.03
C LEU A 365 24.26 -17.16 -14.81
N ALA A 366 23.40 -17.91 -15.52
CA ALA A 366 22.25 -17.34 -16.21
C ALA A 366 21.32 -16.61 -15.24
N LEU A 367 21.10 -17.14 -14.03
CA LEU A 367 20.27 -16.47 -13.01
C LEU A 367 20.90 -15.19 -12.47
N ALA A 368 22.23 -15.17 -12.30
CA ALA A 368 22.92 -13.96 -11.85
C ALA A 368 22.81 -12.83 -12.90
N TRP A 369 23.00 -13.16 -14.18
CA TRP A 369 22.77 -12.20 -15.27
C TRP A 369 21.31 -11.77 -15.37
N ALA A 370 20.37 -12.69 -15.15
CA ALA A 370 18.94 -12.38 -15.16
C ALA A 370 18.56 -11.31 -14.12
N VAL A 371 19.20 -11.33 -12.94
CA VAL A 371 18.99 -10.33 -11.89
C VAL A 371 19.45 -8.94 -12.34
N THR A 372 20.65 -8.85 -12.91
CA THR A 372 21.20 -7.57 -13.39
C THR A 372 20.42 -7.01 -14.57
N VAL A 373 20.07 -7.86 -15.54
CA VAL A 373 19.20 -7.48 -16.67
C VAL A 373 17.82 -7.07 -16.17
N GLY A 374 17.25 -7.80 -15.21
CA GLY A 374 15.97 -7.46 -14.57
C GLY A 374 16.00 -6.08 -13.92
N GLY A 375 17.10 -5.74 -13.22
CA GLY A 375 17.31 -4.40 -12.67
C GLY A 375 17.37 -3.30 -13.73
N VAL A 376 18.00 -3.55 -14.87
CA VAL A 376 18.04 -2.61 -15.99
C VAL A 376 16.62 -2.39 -16.54
N LEU A 377 15.87 -3.47 -16.77
CA LEU A 377 14.49 -3.39 -17.24
C LEU A 377 13.60 -2.60 -16.29
N GLN A 378 13.75 -2.80 -14.98
CA GLN A 378 13.03 -2.06 -13.94
C GLN A 378 13.26 -0.55 -14.03
N LEU A 379 14.53 -0.13 -14.13
CA LEU A 379 14.86 1.28 -14.26
C LEU A 379 14.33 1.85 -15.58
N VAL A 380 14.66 1.22 -16.70
CA VAL A 380 14.34 1.71 -18.06
C VAL A 380 12.83 1.81 -18.28
N TYR A 381 12.03 0.85 -17.79
CA TYR A 381 10.58 0.87 -17.91
C TYR A 381 9.93 2.12 -17.27
N GLN A 382 10.51 2.61 -16.17
CA GLN A 382 9.96 3.76 -15.45
C GLN A 382 10.38 5.11 -16.06
N LEU A 383 11.50 5.20 -16.78
CA LEU A 383 12.03 6.45 -17.33
C LEU A 383 11.09 7.18 -18.32
N PRO A 384 10.38 6.51 -19.27
CA PRO A 384 9.44 7.20 -20.16
C PRO A 384 8.30 7.89 -19.39
N HIS A 385 7.84 7.28 -18.30
CA HIS A 385 6.80 7.86 -17.45
C HIS A 385 7.31 9.05 -16.65
N LEU A 386 8.59 9.03 -16.28
CA LEU A 386 9.26 10.16 -15.66
C LEU A 386 9.40 11.35 -16.64
N LYS A 387 9.67 11.07 -17.92
CA LYS A 387 9.70 12.09 -18.98
C LYS A 387 8.35 12.79 -19.15
N LYS A 388 7.25 12.03 -19.13
CA LYS A 388 5.88 12.56 -19.28
C LYS A 388 5.48 13.55 -18.19
N ILE A 389 6.09 13.47 -17.00
CA ILE A 389 5.83 14.39 -15.89
C ILE A 389 6.89 15.49 -15.76
N GLY A 390 7.78 15.65 -16.74
CA GLY A 390 8.81 16.70 -16.72
C GLY A 390 9.94 16.47 -15.72
N MET A 391 9.99 15.33 -15.02
CA MET A 391 10.95 15.04 -13.95
C MET A 391 12.11 14.16 -14.41
N LEU A 392 12.33 14.01 -15.72
CA LEU A 392 13.52 13.34 -16.25
C LEU A 392 14.69 14.31 -16.18
N VAL A 393 15.38 14.28 -15.04
CA VAL A 393 16.51 15.18 -14.76
C VAL A 393 17.82 14.41 -14.82
N LEU A 394 18.82 15.02 -15.45
CA LEU A 394 20.18 14.48 -15.49
C LEU A 394 20.76 14.49 -14.06
N PRO A 395 21.33 13.37 -13.57
CA PRO A 395 21.97 13.33 -12.27
C PRO A 395 23.15 14.31 -12.22
N ARG A 396 23.16 15.25 -11.27
CA ARG A 396 24.27 16.19 -11.02
C ARG A 396 24.83 15.95 -9.63
N ILE A 397 26.14 16.02 -9.48
CA ILE A 397 26.79 15.78 -8.19
C ILE A 397 27.14 17.15 -7.59
N ASN A 398 26.52 17.49 -6.47
CA ASN A 398 26.89 18.65 -5.67
C ASN A 398 26.77 18.29 -4.18
N PHE A 399 27.87 18.39 -3.45
CA PHE A 399 27.94 18.04 -2.03
C PHE A 399 27.46 19.16 -1.10
N HIS A 400 27.23 20.37 -1.64
CA HIS A 400 26.85 21.55 -0.86
C HIS A 400 25.36 21.89 -0.94
N ASP A 401 24.56 21.13 -1.70
CA ASP A 401 23.13 21.39 -1.80
C ASP A 401 22.43 21.11 -0.46
N ALA A 402 21.72 22.13 0.06
CA ALA A 402 21.05 22.06 1.35
C ALA A 402 19.92 21.00 1.37
N GLY A 403 19.22 20.79 0.24
CA GLY A 403 18.18 19.79 0.10
C GLY A 403 18.75 18.37 0.13
N ALA A 404 19.80 18.10 -0.65
CA ALA A 404 20.46 16.81 -0.68
C ALA A 404 21.06 16.43 0.68
N MET A 405 21.73 17.38 1.35
CA MET A 405 22.31 17.13 2.68
C MET A 405 21.23 16.90 3.76
N ARG A 406 20.07 17.54 3.62
CA ARG A 406 18.91 17.29 4.49
C ARG A 406 18.42 15.85 4.38
N VAL A 407 18.37 15.29 3.16
CA VAL A 407 18.04 13.87 2.93
C VAL A 407 19.07 12.97 3.63
N VAL A 408 20.38 13.21 3.41
CA VAL A 408 21.45 12.42 4.04
C VAL A 408 21.36 12.43 5.57
N LYS A 409 21.13 13.60 6.18
CA LYS A 409 21.00 13.75 7.63
C LYS A 409 19.80 12.96 8.19
N GLN A 410 18.71 12.87 7.43
CA GLN A 410 17.53 12.07 7.82
C GLN A 410 17.71 10.56 7.59
N MET A 411 18.55 10.16 6.63
CA MET A 411 18.83 8.74 6.37
C MET A 411 19.59 8.08 7.53
N GLY A 412 20.51 8.77 8.21
CA GLY A 412 21.34 8.18 9.28
C GLY A 412 20.52 7.44 10.36
N PRO A 413 19.56 8.11 11.04
CA PRO A 413 18.69 7.46 12.02
C PRO A 413 17.80 6.37 11.42
N ALA A 414 17.32 6.55 10.18
CA ALA A 414 16.44 5.58 9.52
C ALA A 414 17.19 4.28 9.15
N ILE A 415 18.46 4.38 8.73
CA ILE A 415 19.32 3.21 8.46
C ILE A 415 19.48 2.37 9.72
N LEU A 416 19.72 2.99 10.88
CA LEU A 416 19.84 2.26 12.15
C LEU A 416 18.56 1.45 12.46
N GLY A 417 17.39 2.05 12.25
CA GLY A 417 16.11 1.37 12.44
C GLY A 417 15.90 0.17 11.51
N VAL A 418 16.28 0.29 10.24
CA VAL A 418 16.11 -0.79 9.24
C VAL A 418 17.18 -1.89 9.40
N SER A 419 18.40 -1.52 9.82
CA SER A 419 19.56 -2.42 9.88
C SER A 419 19.41 -3.57 10.87
N VAL A 420 18.71 -3.36 12.00
CA VAL A 420 18.50 -4.42 13.02
C VAL A 420 17.91 -5.68 12.39
N SER A 421 16.85 -5.53 11.58
CA SER A 421 16.21 -6.67 10.92
C SER A 421 17.14 -7.37 9.92
N GLN A 422 17.98 -6.62 9.21
CA GLN A 422 18.88 -7.17 8.20
C GLN A 422 20.07 -7.91 8.82
N ILE A 423 20.59 -7.43 9.96
CA ILE A 423 21.63 -8.12 10.72
C ILE A 423 21.16 -9.52 11.11
N SER A 424 19.91 -9.65 11.59
CA SER A 424 19.35 -10.96 11.93
C SER A 424 19.36 -11.94 10.75
N LEU A 425 18.98 -11.47 9.55
CA LEU A 425 18.97 -12.31 8.34
C LEU A 425 20.38 -12.73 7.90
N ILE A 426 21.39 -11.87 8.09
CA ILE A 426 22.79 -12.21 7.84
C ILE A 426 23.25 -13.30 8.80
N ILE A 427 23.01 -13.14 10.10
CA ILE A 427 23.42 -14.14 11.10
C ILE A 427 22.75 -15.50 10.84
N ASN A 428 21.47 -15.52 10.48
CA ASN A 428 20.79 -16.76 10.09
C ASN A 428 21.43 -17.42 8.86
N THR A 429 21.94 -16.62 7.93
CA THR A 429 22.66 -17.12 6.74
C THR A 429 24.03 -17.68 7.11
N ILE A 430 24.72 -17.07 8.09
CA ILE A 430 25.96 -17.62 8.66
C ILE A 430 25.72 -19.02 9.24
N PHE A 431 24.70 -19.17 10.10
CA PHE A 431 24.35 -20.49 10.65
C PHE A 431 23.98 -21.51 9.57
N ALA A 432 23.18 -21.10 8.58
CA ALA A 432 22.80 -21.98 7.47
C ALA A 432 23.99 -22.38 6.58
N SER A 433 25.05 -21.56 6.51
CA SER A 433 26.24 -21.85 5.71
C SER A 433 27.06 -23.03 6.23
N PHE A 434 26.99 -23.33 7.53
CA PHE A 434 27.66 -24.48 8.16
C PHE A 434 26.87 -25.79 8.07
N LEU A 435 25.68 -25.76 7.48
CA LEU A 435 24.83 -26.94 7.30
C LEU A 435 25.08 -27.60 5.94
N ALA A 436 24.50 -28.80 5.75
CA ALA A 436 24.61 -29.55 4.52
C ALA A 436 24.16 -28.73 3.30
N SER A 437 24.78 -28.97 2.15
CA SER A 437 24.39 -28.31 0.89
C SER A 437 22.91 -28.59 0.58
N GLY A 438 22.20 -27.55 0.16
CA GLY A 438 20.74 -27.55 0.00
C GLY A 438 20.01 -26.87 1.16
N SER A 439 20.62 -26.76 2.35
CA SER A 439 19.96 -26.18 3.54
C SER A 439 19.45 -24.75 3.31
N VAL A 440 20.23 -23.90 2.63
CA VAL A 440 19.83 -22.53 2.30
C VAL A 440 18.67 -22.55 1.30
N SER A 441 18.75 -23.39 0.28
CA SER A 441 17.70 -23.55 -0.73
C SER A 441 16.39 -24.08 -0.14
N TRP A 442 16.41 -25.12 0.70
CA TRP A 442 15.21 -25.68 1.34
C TRP A 442 14.51 -24.64 2.23
N MET A 443 15.30 -23.88 3.02
CA MET A 443 14.75 -22.78 3.81
C MET A 443 14.15 -21.68 2.92
N TYR A 444 14.82 -21.33 1.81
CA TYR A 444 14.33 -20.33 0.87
C TYR A 444 12.98 -20.73 0.26
N TYR A 445 12.86 -21.95 -0.29
CA TYR A 445 11.61 -22.42 -0.90
C TYR A 445 10.47 -22.53 0.13
N ALA A 446 10.76 -22.95 1.36
CA ALA A 446 9.78 -23.00 2.44
C ALA A 446 9.31 -21.58 2.85
N ASP A 447 10.22 -20.62 2.97
CA ASP A 447 9.91 -19.22 3.28
C ASP A 447 9.02 -18.59 2.19
N ARG A 448 9.26 -18.91 0.90
CA ARG A 448 8.39 -18.44 -0.20
C ARG A 448 6.93 -18.86 0.00
N LEU A 449 6.68 -20.12 0.37
CA LEU A 449 5.32 -20.62 0.62
C LEU A 449 4.67 -19.90 1.81
N MET A 450 5.43 -19.56 2.85
CA MET A 450 4.94 -18.79 4.00
C MET A 450 4.63 -17.32 3.66
N GLU A 451 5.39 -16.70 2.75
CA GLU A 451 5.17 -15.30 2.36
C GLU A 451 3.82 -15.08 1.66
N PHE A 452 3.23 -16.10 1.03
CA PHE A 452 1.96 -15.95 0.34
C PHE A 452 0.79 -15.65 1.29
N PRO A 453 0.48 -16.49 2.30
CA PRO A 453 -0.54 -16.17 3.29
C PRO A 453 -0.23 -14.89 4.06
N SER A 454 1.02 -14.75 4.53
CA SER A 454 1.47 -13.58 5.31
C SER A 454 1.31 -12.28 4.52
N GLY A 455 1.62 -12.31 3.23
CA GLY A 455 1.53 -11.17 2.34
C GLY A 455 0.09 -10.80 2.00
N VAL A 456 -0.83 -11.75 1.82
CA VAL A 456 -2.24 -11.48 1.50
C VAL A 456 -2.95 -10.94 2.74
N LEU A 457 -2.84 -11.65 3.85
CA LEU A 457 -3.49 -11.31 5.12
C LEU A 457 -2.91 -10.02 5.71
N GLY A 458 -1.58 -9.89 5.70
CA GLY A 458 -0.88 -8.76 6.29
C GLY A 458 -1.09 -7.43 5.59
N VAL A 459 -1.23 -7.44 4.25
CA VAL A 459 -1.52 -6.21 3.49
C VAL A 459 -2.98 -5.79 3.72
N ALA A 460 -3.92 -6.71 3.64
CA ALA A 460 -5.33 -6.43 3.88
C ALA A 460 -5.54 -5.81 5.27
N LEU A 461 -5.02 -6.45 6.33
CA LEU A 461 -5.13 -5.95 7.70
C LEU A 461 -4.42 -4.60 7.88
N GLY A 462 -3.20 -4.45 7.38
CA GLY A 462 -2.44 -3.20 7.51
C GLY A 462 -3.12 -2.00 6.85
N THR A 463 -3.74 -2.19 5.68
CA THR A 463 -4.44 -1.11 4.95
C THR A 463 -5.73 -0.68 5.62
N ILE A 464 -6.45 -1.59 6.28
CA ILE A 464 -7.75 -1.31 6.91
C ILE A 464 -7.57 -0.79 8.34
N LEU A 465 -6.67 -1.40 9.11
CA LEU A 465 -6.49 -1.10 10.53
C LEU A 465 -5.70 0.19 10.76
N LEU A 466 -4.60 0.45 10.03
CA LEU A 466 -3.72 1.58 10.34
C LEU A 466 -4.44 2.95 10.22
N PRO A 467 -5.21 3.25 9.15
CA PRO A 467 -5.93 4.52 9.06
C PRO A 467 -7.01 4.65 10.13
N SER A 468 -7.75 3.56 10.40
CA SER A 468 -8.82 3.52 11.40
C SER A 468 -8.29 3.73 12.82
N LEU A 469 -7.18 3.07 13.16
CA LEU A 469 -6.49 3.24 14.45
C LEU A 469 -5.90 4.65 14.60
N SER A 470 -5.34 5.21 13.53
CA SER A 470 -4.79 6.58 13.54
C SER A 470 -5.90 7.62 13.72
N LYS A 471 -7.05 7.44 13.06
CA LYS A 471 -8.22 8.31 13.22
C LYS A 471 -8.77 8.26 14.64
N SER A 472 -8.97 7.06 15.19
CA SER A 472 -9.50 6.86 16.55
C SER A 472 -8.53 7.35 17.64
N PHE A 473 -7.22 7.25 17.42
CA PHE A 473 -6.23 7.83 18.33
C PHE A 473 -6.21 9.37 18.26
N ALA A 474 -6.26 9.95 17.05
CA ALA A 474 -6.27 11.40 16.85
C ALA A 474 -7.54 12.06 17.40
N SER A 475 -8.68 11.38 17.38
CA SER A 475 -9.93 11.85 17.98
C SER A 475 -10.03 11.65 19.49
N GLY A 476 -8.99 11.11 20.15
CA GLY A 476 -8.99 10.84 21.59
C GLY A 476 -9.93 9.71 22.03
N ASN A 477 -10.54 8.97 21.10
CA ASN A 477 -11.55 7.97 21.41
C ASN A 477 -10.92 6.61 21.77
N HIS A 478 -10.47 6.49 23.01
CA HIS A 478 -9.77 5.29 23.51
C HIS A 478 -10.62 4.01 23.47
N ASP A 479 -11.93 4.10 23.64
CA ASP A 479 -12.83 2.93 23.60
C ASP A 479 -12.96 2.37 22.19
N GLU A 480 -13.10 3.24 21.19
CA GLU A 480 -13.10 2.86 19.79
C GLU A 480 -11.75 2.26 19.38
N TYR A 481 -10.64 2.84 19.87
CA TYR A 481 -9.30 2.33 19.60
C TYR A 481 -9.13 0.90 20.15
N ASN A 482 -9.57 0.68 21.39
CA ASN A 482 -9.57 -0.64 22.02
C ASN A 482 -10.43 -1.64 21.26
N ARG A 483 -11.65 -1.24 20.86
CA ARG A 483 -12.56 -2.11 20.11
C ARG A 483 -11.99 -2.48 18.73
N LEU A 484 -11.38 -1.52 18.02
CA LEU A 484 -10.74 -1.74 16.73
C LEU A 484 -9.52 -2.66 16.84
N MET A 485 -8.67 -2.44 17.85
CA MET A 485 -7.50 -3.28 18.09
C MET A 485 -7.92 -4.70 18.48
N ASP A 486 -8.92 -4.86 19.36
CA ASP A 486 -9.44 -6.17 19.79
C ASP A 486 -10.04 -6.93 18.59
N TRP A 487 -10.86 -6.25 17.78
CA TRP A 487 -11.41 -6.81 16.55
C TRP A 487 -10.30 -7.22 15.57
N GLY A 488 -9.29 -6.37 15.39
CA GLY A 488 -8.13 -6.66 14.55
C GLY A 488 -7.36 -7.90 15.02
N LEU A 489 -7.16 -8.04 16.33
CA LEU A 489 -6.51 -9.22 16.91
C LEU A 489 -7.36 -10.48 16.76
N ARG A 490 -8.67 -10.44 17.02
CA ARG A 490 -9.56 -11.59 16.79
C ARG A 490 -9.54 -12.03 15.33
N LEU A 491 -9.60 -11.08 14.40
CA LEU A 491 -9.50 -11.36 12.97
C LEU A 491 -8.13 -11.96 12.60
N CYS A 492 -7.03 -11.51 13.23
CA CYS A 492 -5.72 -12.13 13.06
C CYS A 492 -5.74 -13.60 13.45
N PHE A 493 -6.22 -13.94 14.64
CA PHE A 493 -6.30 -15.35 15.08
C PHE A 493 -7.21 -16.16 14.16
N LEU A 494 -8.37 -15.61 13.79
CA LEU A 494 -9.35 -16.27 12.93
C LEU A 494 -8.79 -16.62 11.55
N LEU A 495 -7.90 -15.80 10.99
CA LEU A 495 -7.32 -16.04 9.66
C LEU A 495 -5.96 -16.74 9.71
N ALA A 496 -5.11 -16.37 10.67
CA ALA A 496 -3.74 -16.85 10.74
C ALA A 496 -3.64 -18.28 11.31
N LEU A 497 -4.46 -18.63 12.31
CA LEU A 497 -4.37 -19.95 12.94
C LEU A 497 -4.80 -21.08 11.99
N PRO A 498 -5.94 -20.99 11.27
CA PRO A 498 -6.29 -22.00 10.26
C PRO A 498 -5.24 -22.06 9.15
N SER A 499 -4.75 -20.91 8.67
CA SER A 499 -3.72 -20.87 7.64
C SER A 499 -2.42 -21.54 8.08
N ALA A 500 -1.97 -21.31 9.32
CA ALA A 500 -0.76 -21.89 9.88
C ALA A 500 -0.87 -23.42 9.96
N VAL A 501 -1.99 -23.92 10.48
CA VAL A 501 -2.23 -25.36 10.62
C VAL A 501 -2.43 -26.02 9.24
N ALA A 502 -3.19 -25.39 8.34
CA ALA A 502 -3.39 -25.89 6.98
C ALA A 502 -2.06 -25.96 6.20
N LEU A 503 -1.20 -24.95 6.29
CA LEU A 503 0.15 -25.00 5.69
C LEU A 503 1.03 -26.09 6.32
N GLY A 504 0.89 -26.32 7.63
CA GLY A 504 1.59 -27.42 8.31
C GLY A 504 1.16 -28.80 7.80
N ILE A 505 -0.15 -29.04 7.73
CA ILE A 505 -0.73 -30.32 7.29
C ILE A 505 -0.47 -30.56 5.79
N LEU A 506 -0.75 -29.56 4.95
CA LEU A 506 -0.58 -29.64 3.50
C LEU A 506 0.87 -29.40 3.05
N SER A 507 1.81 -29.30 3.98
CA SER A 507 3.21 -29.00 3.69
C SER A 507 3.82 -29.96 2.66
N GLY A 508 3.59 -31.27 2.82
CA GLY A 508 4.07 -32.30 1.90
C GLY A 508 3.43 -32.19 0.51
N PRO A 509 2.08 -32.26 0.40
CA PRO A 509 1.40 -32.10 -0.88
C PRO A 509 1.78 -30.81 -1.62
N LEU A 510 1.95 -29.69 -0.90
CA LEU A 510 2.35 -28.41 -1.49
C LEU A 510 3.78 -28.45 -2.03
N THR A 511 4.75 -28.94 -1.25
CA THR A 511 6.15 -28.98 -1.71
C THR A 511 6.34 -29.95 -2.87
N VAL A 512 5.68 -31.10 -2.83
CA VAL A 512 5.71 -32.10 -3.91
C VAL A 512 5.05 -31.55 -5.17
N SER A 513 3.82 -31.05 -5.08
CA SER A 513 3.05 -30.61 -6.25
C SER A 513 3.58 -29.33 -6.88
N LEU A 514 4.31 -28.49 -6.14
CA LEU A 514 4.84 -27.23 -6.68
C LEU A 514 6.29 -27.31 -7.11
N PHE A 515 7.11 -28.12 -6.43
CA PHE A 515 8.56 -28.10 -6.63
C PHE A 515 9.16 -29.42 -7.08
N GLN A 516 8.54 -30.58 -6.84
CA GLN A 516 9.13 -31.88 -7.16
C GLN A 516 9.05 -32.21 -8.66
N TYR A 517 9.86 -31.49 -9.43
CA TYR A 517 10.00 -31.62 -10.87
C TYR A 517 11.47 -31.54 -11.28
N GLY A 518 11.85 -32.22 -12.36
CA GLY A 518 13.20 -32.12 -12.93
C GLY A 518 14.29 -32.50 -11.93
N LYS A 519 15.18 -31.55 -11.64
CA LYS A 519 16.33 -31.76 -10.72
C LYS A 519 15.98 -31.67 -9.24
N PHE A 520 14.74 -31.34 -8.89
CA PHE A 520 14.31 -31.24 -7.50
C PHE A 520 13.80 -32.59 -7.01
N THR A 521 14.53 -33.20 -6.07
CA THR A 521 14.28 -34.59 -5.65
C THR A 521 13.21 -34.69 -4.56
N ALA A 522 12.72 -35.89 -4.30
CA ALA A 522 11.82 -36.16 -3.17
C ALA A 522 12.49 -35.84 -1.82
N PHE A 523 13.81 -35.99 -1.72
CA PHE A 523 14.57 -35.59 -0.54
C PHE A 523 14.53 -34.07 -0.32
N ASP A 524 14.67 -33.29 -1.39
CA ASP A 524 14.56 -31.83 -1.34
C ASP A 524 13.17 -31.38 -0.93
N ALA A 525 12.13 -32.06 -1.44
CA ALA A 525 10.75 -31.82 -1.05
C ALA A 525 10.51 -32.10 0.44
N LEU A 526 11.06 -33.21 0.96
CA LEU A 526 10.98 -33.58 2.37
C LEU A 526 11.73 -32.58 3.27
N MET A 527 12.94 -32.15 2.89
CA MET A 527 13.70 -31.20 3.68
C MET A 527 13.08 -29.80 3.67
N THR A 528 12.49 -29.40 2.54
CA THR A 528 11.69 -28.17 2.43
C THR A 528 10.40 -28.27 3.25
N GLN A 529 9.74 -29.44 3.27
CA GLN A 529 8.56 -29.70 4.09
C GLN A 529 8.88 -29.52 5.59
N ARG A 530 10.00 -30.06 6.07
CA ARG A 530 10.41 -29.89 7.48
C ARG A 530 10.62 -28.42 7.85
N ALA A 531 11.24 -27.63 6.95
CA ALA A 531 11.38 -26.19 7.14
C ALA A 531 10.02 -25.47 7.11
N LEU A 532 9.10 -25.88 6.23
CA LEU A 532 7.76 -25.28 6.12
C LEU A 532 6.90 -25.53 7.37
N ILE A 533 6.95 -26.74 7.93
CA ILE A 533 6.29 -27.06 9.22
C ILE A 533 6.86 -26.17 10.33
N ALA A 534 8.17 -25.98 10.36
CA ALA A 534 8.82 -25.10 11.33
C ALA A 534 8.42 -23.62 11.16
N TYR A 535 8.31 -23.14 9.92
CA TYR A 535 7.88 -21.77 9.62
C TYR A 535 6.39 -21.52 9.91
N SER A 536 5.53 -22.54 9.78
CA SER A 536 4.07 -22.37 9.94
C SER A 536 3.70 -21.86 11.34
N VAL A 537 4.45 -22.27 12.37
CA VAL A 537 4.33 -21.77 13.76
C VAL A 537 4.48 -20.25 13.82
N GLY A 538 5.33 -19.68 12.96
CA GLY A 538 5.59 -18.25 12.90
C GLY A 538 4.54 -17.40 12.23
N LEU A 539 3.67 -18.00 11.41
CA LEU A 539 2.71 -17.25 10.59
C LEU A 539 1.78 -16.40 11.45
N ILE A 540 1.33 -16.96 12.58
CA ILE A 540 0.48 -16.24 13.54
C ILE A 540 1.20 -15.03 14.15
N GLY A 541 2.45 -15.20 14.59
CA GLY A 541 3.26 -14.12 15.13
C GLY A 541 3.50 -13.01 14.11
N LEU A 542 3.85 -13.38 12.87
CA LEU A 542 4.09 -12.43 11.78
C LEU A 542 2.87 -11.56 11.47
N ILE A 543 1.67 -12.15 11.43
CA ILE A 543 0.44 -11.42 11.16
C ILE A 543 0.05 -10.55 12.35
N VAL A 544 0.17 -11.05 13.58
CA VAL A 544 -0.16 -10.28 14.79
C VAL A 544 0.79 -9.07 14.95
N VAL A 545 2.09 -9.21 14.64
CA VAL A 545 3.03 -8.07 14.62
C VAL A 545 2.55 -6.98 13.66
N LYS A 546 1.99 -7.35 12.49
CA LYS A 546 1.46 -6.38 11.52
C LYS A 546 0.22 -5.62 12.00
N VAL A 547 -0.47 -6.09 13.03
CA VAL A 547 -1.59 -5.38 13.67
C VAL A 547 -1.13 -4.58 14.89
N LEU A 548 -0.25 -5.15 15.71
CA LEU A 548 0.25 -4.48 16.91
C LEU A 548 1.20 -3.33 16.62
N ALA A 549 2.07 -3.46 15.60
CA ALA A 549 3.04 -2.42 15.26
C ALA A 549 2.38 -1.09 14.84
N PRO A 550 1.33 -1.08 13.97
CA PRO A 550 0.48 0.09 13.75
C PRO A 550 -0.03 0.78 15.01
N GLY A 551 -0.31 0.03 16.09
CA GLY A 551 -0.78 0.60 17.35
C GLY A 551 0.26 1.44 18.08
N PHE A 552 1.55 1.20 17.85
CA PHE A 552 2.62 2.07 18.35
C PHE A 552 2.90 3.22 17.38
N TYR A 553 2.89 2.95 16.07
CA TYR A 553 3.17 3.94 15.04
C TYR A 553 2.12 5.03 14.92
N SER A 554 0.82 4.69 15.09
CA SER A 554 -0.27 5.67 15.12
C SER A 554 -0.11 6.70 16.25
N ARG A 555 0.62 6.32 17.31
CA ARG A 555 0.94 7.15 18.49
C ARG A 555 2.30 7.85 18.40
N GLN A 556 2.96 7.77 17.25
CA GLN A 556 4.32 8.28 17.04
C GLN A 556 5.40 7.65 17.95
N ASP A 557 5.13 6.51 18.60
CA ASP A 557 6.13 5.77 19.38
C ASP A 557 6.85 4.73 18.51
N ILE A 558 7.95 5.16 17.89
CA ILE A 558 8.79 4.29 17.06
C ILE A 558 9.87 3.58 17.91
N LYS A 559 10.19 4.11 19.10
CA LYS A 559 11.31 3.64 19.93
C LYS A 559 11.02 2.29 20.58
N THR A 560 9.79 2.11 21.05
CA THR A 560 9.38 0.89 21.74
C THR A 560 9.46 -0.35 20.83
N PRO A 561 8.88 -0.34 19.60
CA PRO A 561 9.04 -1.46 18.66
C PRO A 561 10.49 -1.79 18.31
N VAL A 562 11.37 -0.78 18.19
CA VAL A 562 12.79 -1.00 17.88
C VAL A 562 13.50 -1.72 19.03
N LYS A 563 13.26 -1.32 20.29
CA LYS A 563 13.82 -2.03 21.46
C LYS A 563 13.38 -3.48 21.51
N ILE A 564 12.09 -3.74 21.25
CA ILE A 564 11.55 -5.10 21.20
C ILE A 564 12.19 -5.89 20.06
N ALA A 565 12.36 -5.30 18.88
CA ALA A 565 13.02 -5.97 17.75
C ALA A 565 14.47 -6.38 18.07
N ILE A 566 15.22 -5.56 18.81
CA ILE A 566 16.58 -5.89 19.27
C ILE A 566 16.55 -7.08 20.24
N VAL A 567 15.64 -7.06 21.23
CA VAL A 567 15.47 -8.16 22.19
C VAL A 567 15.07 -9.46 21.46
N THR A 568 14.11 -9.39 20.53
CA THR A 568 13.71 -10.52 19.69
C THR A 568 14.88 -11.04 18.88
N LEU A 569 15.71 -10.17 18.29
CA LEU A 569 16.89 -10.58 17.53
C LEU A 569 17.85 -11.39 18.39
N ILE A 570 18.19 -10.90 19.59
CA ILE A 570 19.09 -11.58 20.52
C ILE A 570 18.53 -12.96 20.87
N LEU A 571 17.25 -13.03 21.24
CA LEU A 571 16.58 -14.28 21.58
C LEU A 571 16.51 -15.24 20.38
N THR A 572 16.32 -14.72 19.16
CA THR A 572 16.37 -15.54 17.93
C THR A 572 17.72 -16.22 17.77
N GLN A 573 18.82 -15.50 18.04
CA GLN A 573 20.16 -16.07 17.92
C GLN A 573 20.45 -17.13 19.00
N LEU A 574 19.96 -16.93 20.22
CA LEU A 574 20.03 -17.96 21.27
C LEU A 574 19.24 -19.22 20.89
N MET A 575 18.05 -19.04 20.30
CA MET A 575 17.24 -20.15 19.81
C MET A 575 17.87 -20.86 18.61
N ASN A 576 18.54 -20.13 17.70
CA ASN A 576 19.33 -20.72 16.63
C ASN A 576 20.40 -21.66 17.19
N LEU A 577 21.17 -21.20 18.18
CA LEU A 577 22.20 -22.00 18.84
C LEU A 577 21.62 -23.26 19.51
N ALA A 578 20.45 -23.14 20.16
CA ALA A 578 19.79 -24.28 20.80
C ALA A 578 19.22 -25.30 19.79
N PHE A 579 18.65 -24.83 18.68
CA PHE A 579 17.92 -25.69 17.74
C PHE A 579 18.73 -26.21 16.57
N ILE A 580 19.86 -25.58 16.23
CA ILE A 580 20.70 -26.02 15.10
C ILE A 580 21.26 -27.43 15.28
N GLY A 581 21.59 -27.82 16.52
CA GLY A 581 22.05 -29.17 16.86
C GLY A 581 21.00 -30.26 16.54
N PRO A 582 19.83 -30.25 17.23
CA PRO A 582 18.83 -31.31 17.09
C PRO A 582 18.01 -31.23 15.79
N LEU A 583 17.71 -30.01 15.31
CA LEU A 583 16.75 -29.80 14.22
C LEU A 583 17.38 -29.28 12.91
N LYS A 584 18.70 -29.07 12.88
CA LYS A 584 19.45 -28.59 11.70
C LYS A 584 18.81 -27.33 11.09
N HIS A 585 18.56 -27.31 9.79
CA HIS A 585 17.95 -26.16 9.08
C HIS A 585 16.50 -25.90 9.47
N ALA A 586 15.76 -26.94 9.86
CA ALA A 586 14.40 -26.78 10.39
C ALA A 586 14.42 -26.07 11.76
N GLY A 587 15.49 -26.24 12.54
CA GLY A 587 15.71 -25.51 13.79
C GLY A 587 15.86 -24.00 13.57
N LEU A 588 16.63 -23.59 12.55
CA LEU A 588 16.76 -22.19 12.14
C LEU A 588 15.45 -21.61 11.58
N SER A 589 14.60 -22.45 11.00
CA SER A 589 13.27 -22.04 10.51
C SER A 589 12.29 -21.86 11.68
N LEU A 590 12.34 -22.77 12.66
CA LEU A 590 11.49 -22.75 13.86
C LEU A 590 11.83 -21.55 14.76
N SER A 591 13.11 -21.23 14.92
CA SER A 591 13.55 -20.08 15.70
C SER A 591 12.99 -18.78 15.14
N ILE A 592 12.98 -18.58 13.81
CA ILE A 592 12.36 -17.43 13.15
C ILE A 592 10.87 -17.39 13.45
N GLY A 593 10.19 -18.54 13.37
CA GLY A 593 8.76 -18.60 13.64
C GLY A 593 8.41 -18.24 15.08
N LEU A 594 9.10 -18.85 16.04
CA LEU A 594 8.91 -18.56 17.46
C LEU A 594 9.33 -17.13 17.83
N ALA A 595 10.37 -16.59 17.19
CA ALA A 595 10.78 -15.19 17.35
C ALA A 595 9.68 -14.22 16.90
N ALA A 596 8.93 -14.54 15.84
CA ALA A 596 7.78 -13.73 15.43
C ALA A 596 6.66 -13.76 16.49
N CYS A 597 6.37 -14.92 17.07
CA CYS A 597 5.39 -15.05 18.16
C CYS A 597 5.84 -14.32 19.42
N LEU A 598 7.12 -14.39 19.76
CA LEU A 598 7.73 -13.64 20.85
C LEU A 598 7.63 -12.13 20.63
N ASN A 599 7.94 -11.65 19.42
CA ASN A 599 7.82 -10.24 19.05
C ASN A 599 6.38 -9.74 19.22
N ALA A 600 5.40 -10.49 18.69
CA ALA A 600 3.98 -10.21 18.89
C ALA A 600 3.61 -10.15 20.39
N SER A 601 4.13 -11.09 21.17
CA SER A 601 3.83 -11.20 22.61
C SER A 601 4.41 -10.04 23.42
N LEU A 602 5.65 -9.63 23.11
CA LEU A 602 6.31 -8.48 23.73
C LEU A 602 5.62 -7.17 23.36
N LEU A 603 5.22 -6.99 22.09
CA LEU A 603 4.45 -5.84 21.65
C LEU A 603 3.10 -5.77 22.38
N TYR A 604 2.39 -6.89 22.46
CA TYR A 604 1.10 -6.98 23.17
C TYR A 604 1.25 -6.66 24.65
N TRP A 605 2.23 -7.27 25.32
CA TRP A 605 2.52 -7.03 26.74
C TRP A 605 2.83 -5.55 26.99
N GLN A 606 3.63 -4.93 26.15
CA GLN A 606 4.00 -3.52 26.30
C GLN A 606 2.81 -2.59 26.07
N LEU A 607 1.92 -2.92 25.12
CA LEU A 607 0.67 -2.19 24.88
C LEU A 607 -0.26 -2.24 26.11
N ARG A 608 -0.33 -3.42 26.76
CA ARG A 608 -1.11 -3.62 27.98
C ARG A 608 -0.48 -2.94 29.20
N LYS A 609 0.85 -3.03 29.35
CA LYS A 609 1.60 -2.42 30.45
C LYS A 609 1.49 -0.90 30.45
N GLN A 610 1.52 -0.28 29.27
CA GLN A 610 1.32 1.16 29.11
C GLN A 610 -0.15 1.59 29.23
N LYS A 611 -1.07 0.67 29.55
CA LYS A 611 -2.53 0.89 29.59
C LYS A 611 -3.10 1.50 28.31
N ILE A 612 -2.43 1.25 27.18
CA ILE A 612 -2.85 1.73 25.85
C ILE A 612 -3.98 0.86 25.33
N PHE A 613 -3.91 -0.44 25.62
CA PHE A 613 -4.89 -1.42 25.18
C PHE A 613 -5.42 -2.23 26.35
N THR A 614 -6.75 -2.28 26.47
CA THR A 614 -7.45 -3.20 27.38
C THR A 614 -8.25 -4.20 26.53
N PRO A 615 -7.99 -5.51 26.67
CA PRO A 615 -8.72 -6.51 25.90
C PRO A 615 -10.19 -6.54 26.28
N GLN A 616 -11.06 -6.68 25.28
CA GLN A 616 -12.50 -6.85 25.50
C GLN A 616 -12.78 -8.20 26.18
N PRO A 617 -13.91 -8.38 26.89
CA PRO A 617 -14.29 -9.67 27.43
C PRO A 617 -14.59 -10.71 26.31
N GLY A 618 -14.63 -11.99 26.67
CA GLY A 618 -15.06 -13.07 25.76
C GLY A 618 -13.98 -13.68 24.85
N TRP A 619 -12.69 -13.44 25.12
CA TRP A 619 -11.59 -14.10 24.39
C TRP A 619 -11.57 -15.61 24.58
N MET A 620 -11.84 -16.11 25.79
CA MET A 620 -11.80 -17.54 26.07
C MET A 620 -12.83 -18.32 25.22
N ALA A 621 -14.07 -17.85 25.16
CA ALA A 621 -15.11 -18.46 24.33
C ALA A 621 -14.78 -18.38 22.82
N PHE A 622 -14.22 -17.25 22.38
CA PHE A 622 -13.79 -17.09 20.99
C PHE A 622 -12.64 -18.04 20.62
N LEU A 623 -11.60 -18.12 21.46
CA LEU A 623 -10.46 -19.02 21.24
C LEU A 623 -10.88 -20.48 21.27
N LEU A 624 -11.78 -20.88 22.18
CA LEU A 624 -12.32 -22.25 22.19
C LEU A 624 -13.08 -22.58 20.90
N ARG A 625 -13.99 -21.70 20.44
CA ARG A 625 -14.70 -21.88 19.17
C ARG A 625 -13.73 -21.96 17.98
N LEU A 626 -12.69 -21.13 17.99
CA LEU A 626 -11.69 -21.12 16.94
C LEU A 626 -10.85 -22.41 16.94
N VAL A 627 -10.43 -22.89 18.11
CA VAL A 627 -9.71 -24.17 18.24
C VAL A 627 -10.58 -25.32 17.72
N VAL A 628 -11.86 -25.38 18.08
CA VAL A 628 -12.79 -26.39 17.55
C VAL A 628 -12.89 -26.29 16.02
N ALA A 629 -13.07 -25.10 15.47
CA ALA A 629 -13.14 -24.91 14.01
C ALA A 629 -11.85 -25.35 13.30
N VAL A 630 -10.68 -25.04 13.88
CA VAL A 630 -9.37 -25.45 13.34
C VAL A 630 -9.18 -26.97 13.46
N LEU A 631 -9.63 -27.60 14.54
CA LEU A 631 -9.60 -29.05 14.69
C LEU A 631 -10.50 -29.75 13.66
N VAL A 632 -11.71 -29.23 13.41
CA VAL A 632 -12.60 -29.74 12.37
C VAL A 632 -11.94 -29.62 10.99
N MET A 633 -11.40 -28.45 10.65
CA MET A 633 -10.67 -28.25 9.39
C MET A 633 -9.48 -29.22 9.28
N SER A 634 -8.72 -29.39 10.37
CA SER A 634 -7.57 -30.31 10.40
C SER A 634 -7.99 -31.75 10.18
N GLY A 635 -9.10 -32.17 10.79
CA GLY A 635 -9.69 -33.49 10.60
C GLY A 635 -10.12 -33.73 9.14
N VAL A 636 -10.71 -32.72 8.49
CA VAL A 636 -11.07 -32.80 7.06
C VAL A 636 -9.82 -32.88 6.16
N LEU A 637 -8.77 -32.10 6.45
CA LEU A 637 -7.54 -32.12 5.66
C LEU A 637 -6.72 -33.40 5.83
N LEU A 638 -6.83 -34.08 6.97
CA LEU A 638 -6.16 -35.34 7.26
C LEU A 638 -6.99 -36.56 6.82
N ALA A 639 -8.27 -36.38 6.48
CA ALA A 639 -9.11 -37.47 6.02
C ALA A 639 -8.52 -38.07 4.73
N PRO A 640 -8.31 -39.40 4.66
CA PRO A 640 -7.79 -40.04 3.46
C PRO A 640 -8.71 -39.74 2.25
N VAL A 641 -8.09 -39.53 1.09
CA VAL A 641 -8.74 -39.19 -0.18
C VAL A 641 -9.83 -40.23 -0.57
N ASP A 642 -9.74 -41.45 -0.04
CA ASP A 642 -10.75 -42.50 -0.23
C ASP A 642 -12.14 -42.12 0.36
N CYS A 643 -12.19 -41.27 1.39
CA CYS A 643 -13.46 -40.77 1.96
C CYS A 643 -14.00 -39.55 1.19
N ALA A 644 -13.17 -38.82 0.45
CA ALA A 644 -13.62 -37.70 -0.39
C ALA A 644 -14.38 -38.17 -1.63
N GLN A 645 -14.11 -39.40 -2.11
CA GLN A 645 -14.85 -40.01 -3.22
C GLN A 645 -16.28 -40.42 -2.83
N SER A 646 -16.55 -40.72 -1.55
CA SER A 646 -17.89 -41.13 -1.09
C SER A 646 -18.81 -39.94 -0.76
N VAL A 647 -18.26 -38.76 -0.49
CA VAL A 647 -19.02 -37.55 -0.10
C VAL A 647 -19.28 -36.59 -1.26
N LEU A 648 -18.50 -36.65 -2.35
CA LEU A 648 -18.66 -35.78 -3.52
C LEU A 648 -18.59 -36.60 -4.83
N PRO A 649 -19.71 -37.07 -5.41
CA PRO A 649 -19.71 -37.83 -6.66
C PRO A 649 -19.37 -37.00 -7.92
N VAL A 650 -18.84 -35.78 -7.78
CA VAL A 650 -18.61 -34.82 -8.87
C VAL A 650 -17.11 -34.58 -9.16
N THR A 651 -16.20 -35.17 -8.39
CA THR A 651 -14.75 -34.90 -8.52
C THR A 651 -14.02 -35.73 -9.57
N SER A 652 -14.68 -36.67 -10.27
CA SER A 652 -14.04 -37.41 -11.37
C SER A 652 -13.84 -36.56 -12.65
N ARG A 653 -14.56 -35.43 -12.80
CA ARG A 653 -14.38 -34.56 -13.98
C ARG A 653 -13.34 -33.44 -13.81
N TYR A 654 -12.94 -33.11 -12.58
CA TYR A 654 -12.00 -32.00 -12.35
C TYR A 654 -10.53 -32.41 -12.45
N VAL A 655 -10.21 -33.67 -12.21
CA VAL A 655 -8.85 -34.20 -12.39
C VAL A 655 -8.50 -34.27 -13.88
N ASP A 656 -9.45 -34.61 -14.75
CA ASP A 656 -9.24 -34.60 -16.21
C ASP A 656 -9.32 -33.19 -16.83
N SER A 657 -10.06 -32.25 -16.22
CA SER A 657 -10.18 -30.87 -16.73
C SER A 657 -8.94 -30.00 -16.47
N PHE A 658 -8.03 -30.42 -15.59
CA PHE A 658 -6.68 -29.84 -15.48
C PHE A 658 -5.67 -30.48 -16.45
N GLY A 659 -6.15 -31.08 -17.55
CA GLY A 659 -5.36 -31.50 -18.71
C GLY A 659 -4.62 -30.38 -19.47
N VAL A 660 -4.56 -29.15 -18.95
CA VAL A 660 -3.75 -28.05 -19.50
C VAL A 660 -2.28 -28.12 -19.04
N VAL A 661 -1.95 -28.93 -18.02
CA VAL A 661 -0.55 -29.12 -17.56
C VAL A 661 0.22 -30.12 -18.44
N ALA A 662 -0.47 -30.95 -19.23
CA ALA A 662 0.15 -31.92 -20.14
C ALA A 662 0.63 -31.34 -21.48
N ALA A 663 0.33 -30.07 -21.79
CA ALA A 663 0.79 -29.42 -23.04
C ALA A 663 2.21 -28.83 -22.94
N PHE A 664 2.83 -28.85 -21.75
CA PHE A 664 4.22 -28.41 -21.52
C PHE A 664 5.17 -29.57 -21.15
N SER A 665 4.82 -30.80 -21.54
CA SER A 665 5.68 -32.00 -21.43
C SER A 665 6.35 -32.40 -22.74
N GLN A 666 6.79 -31.41 -23.53
CA GLN A 666 7.90 -31.58 -24.48
C GLN A 666 8.99 -30.55 -24.19
#